data_AF-A0A9D6QTU2-F1
#
_entry.id   AF-A0A9D6QTU2-F1
#
_cell.length_a   1.000
_cell.length_b   1.000
_cell.length_c   1.000
_cell.angle_alpha   90.00
_cell.angle_beta   90.00
_cell.angle_gamma   90.00
#
_symmetry.space_group_name_H-M   'P 1'
#
loop_
_entity.id
_entity.type
_entity.pdbx_description
1 polymer ?
#
loop_
_entity_poly.entity_id
_entity_poly.type
_entity_poly.pdbx_seq_one_letter_code
_entity_poly.pdbx_strand_id
1 'polypeptide(L)'
;MSCLVGCGGNTSPTNTSSASTSSSTSTQPTPSPTPAPVPTPGASDTVPPNVTLTAPSSAATVSGTISVTANASDNVGVVGVQFKLDSQTLGAEDTSAPYTVTWNTAYAAAGAHTLTAVARDAAGNIATSSSVIVTVSNPASSGLPSWRVGMKPWTWKTIGANTLADINPELDILINPNYPADAPWHGVMGWPSIISKWSGGAWDEVNGRLYINGTGHTDGGDNSVVAINLNVDNPVWTLLRKPTGAIGNAGVLDDGQESTGKYFDGRPRATHTYGLLNIVDGDMFLWPMGSVYKSGVGNKRAWRFSASTNDWTDLGVPLTGYEEESSGTLFVPSLRELWYFPKGNNPWWRYNVDTKAASKVSADIFSSSLKFPVYDPVRNLVIVFGNYPAGFKLVNVTDFNRDLREPVITGTPPAAYSSEGRGGDGWAYDPINDRFYSRNNTSGANLNVLLPPASGDPFTGTWTWGVLQASTENTVTPTAPTFNGTYGRFFVSAALGVVGVINDVTQKVYVMAITQGGTIAATASVPVATQSSTPFSIGTRKFATGQDASDAAVDGDTIYVEPGLYTESILLRANRLSLICPSGVAVFSASTVAYKWDKAIILINGNDNVLRGIEIYGSTPNEGGGAVVVNGSGLTINQSYFHDNAANGVLNGGIFPASDIILNDSKIERCGEGSGLTHNIYVGRIRSLVLNNTISNDPYIGHNVKSRAAKTVITGGTFIQGRGSRFLDTPVGGEVEVSGATIYRDSTLGDNKDVLGYGLEVPAPEYTVNTINFRASNKINDKNNDLTILRINPGWSPTVSNIELYTRF
;
A
#
# COMPACT_ATOMS: atom_id res chain seq x y z
N MET A 1 16.04 -15.82 88.52
CA MET A 1 17.14 -16.73 88.17
C MET A 1 17.16 -17.87 89.17
N SER A 2 17.18 -19.13 88.78
CA SER A 2 16.14 -19.90 88.06
C SER A 2 16.39 -21.35 88.49
N CYS A 3 15.34 -22.07 88.89
CA CYS A 3 15.42 -23.34 89.60
C CYS A 3 14.86 -24.52 88.80
N LEU A 4 15.56 -25.65 88.91
CA LEU A 4 15.11 -27.04 89.09
C LEU A 4 14.21 -27.79 88.05
N VAL A 5 14.77 -28.94 87.62
CA VAL A 5 14.25 -30.33 87.74
C VAL A 5 13.03 -30.80 86.93
N GLY A 6 13.24 -31.88 86.15
CA GLY A 6 12.58 -33.16 86.45
C GLY A 6 11.66 -33.82 85.41
N CYS A 7 12.15 -34.92 84.84
CA CYS A 7 11.56 -36.28 84.82
C CYS A 7 10.30 -36.67 84.00
N GLY A 8 10.43 -37.81 83.30
CA GLY A 8 9.39 -38.84 83.02
C GLY A 8 8.45 -38.57 81.85
N GLY A 9 8.08 -39.50 80.96
CA GLY A 9 8.22 -40.96 80.93
C GLY A 9 6.88 -41.61 80.54
N ASN A 10 6.93 -42.52 79.55
CA ASN A 10 6.05 -43.69 79.34
C ASN A 10 4.56 -43.45 78.95
N THR A 11 3.92 -44.23 78.07
CA THR A 11 3.88 -45.70 77.98
C THR A 11 3.60 -46.24 76.56
N SER A 12 4.24 -47.36 76.22
CA SER A 12 3.74 -48.38 75.27
C SER A 12 2.87 -49.40 76.05
N PRO A 13 2.08 -50.28 75.40
CA PRO A 13 2.62 -51.65 75.26
C PRO A 13 2.18 -52.45 74.00
N THR A 14 3.15 -53.16 73.44
CA THR A 14 3.15 -54.58 72.97
C THR A 14 1.87 -55.26 72.46
N ASN A 15 1.94 -55.95 71.31
CA ASN A 15 1.91 -57.42 71.30
C ASN A 15 2.31 -58.07 69.96
N THR A 16 2.94 -59.23 70.11
CA THR A 16 3.48 -60.17 69.12
C THR A 16 2.44 -61.16 68.57
N SER A 17 2.77 -61.77 67.41
CA SER A 17 2.24 -63.04 66.85
C SER A 17 0.78 -62.96 66.32
N SER A 18 0.33 -63.70 65.31
CA SER A 18 0.73 -64.97 64.70
C SER A 18 -0.02 -65.11 63.36
N ALA A 19 0.50 -65.96 62.46
CA ALA A 19 -0.20 -66.38 61.26
C ALA A 19 -1.36 -67.35 61.59
N SER A 20 -2.48 -67.28 60.87
CA SER A 20 -3.12 -68.47 60.25
C SER A 20 -4.46 -68.17 59.56
N THR A 21 -4.60 -68.77 58.39
CA THR A 21 -5.82 -69.32 57.75
C THR A 21 -6.96 -68.39 57.35
N SER A 22 -6.97 -68.03 56.06
CA SER A 22 -8.18 -67.64 55.32
C SER A 22 -8.80 -68.86 54.64
N SER A 23 -10.02 -69.21 55.07
CA SER A 23 -10.93 -70.09 54.34
C SER A 23 -11.71 -69.29 53.29
N SER A 24 -11.97 -69.97 52.17
CA SER A 24 -12.63 -69.51 50.95
C SER A 24 -14.11 -69.19 51.13
N THR A 25 -14.61 -68.14 50.46
CA THR A 25 -15.90 -68.18 49.75
C THR A 25 -16.06 -67.04 48.74
N SER A 26 -16.36 -67.44 47.50
CA SER A 26 -17.38 -66.88 46.59
C SER A 26 -17.26 -65.44 46.07
N THR A 27 -17.13 -65.36 44.75
CA THR A 27 -17.14 -64.18 43.87
C THR A 27 -18.47 -63.43 43.80
N GLN A 28 -18.42 -62.09 43.93
CA GLN A 28 -19.45 -61.15 43.50
C GLN A 28 -18.81 -60.12 42.54
N PRO A 29 -19.45 -59.74 41.41
CA PRO A 29 -18.82 -58.90 40.41
C PRO A 29 -18.75 -57.43 40.85
N THR A 30 -17.65 -56.78 40.50
CA THR A 30 -17.38 -55.35 40.66
C THR A 30 -18.33 -54.50 39.79
N PRO A 31 -18.92 -53.40 40.28
CA PRO A 31 -19.66 -52.47 39.42
C PRO A 31 -18.70 -51.71 38.50
N SER A 32 -19.15 -51.53 37.25
CA SER A 32 -18.50 -50.73 36.20
C SER A 32 -18.35 -49.26 36.63
N PRO A 33 -17.25 -48.56 36.27
CA PRO A 33 -17.12 -47.14 36.56
C PRO A 33 -18.17 -46.32 35.80
N THR A 34 -18.82 -45.41 36.51
CA THR A 34 -19.76 -44.41 35.97
C THR A 34 -19.06 -43.55 34.91
N PRO A 35 -19.67 -43.26 33.75
CA PRO A 35 -19.11 -42.34 32.77
C PRO A 35 -19.02 -40.93 33.38
N ALA A 36 -17.93 -40.22 33.13
CA ALA A 36 -17.79 -38.81 33.48
C ALA A 36 -18.93 -37.99 32.85
N PRO A 37 -19.44 -36.94 33.53
CA PRO A 37 -20.53 -36.12 33.00
C PRO A 37 -20.10 -35.41 31.72
N VAL A 38 -20.97 -35.47 30.72
CA VAL A 38 -20.84 -34.74 29.46
C VAL A 38 -20.94 -33.22 29.75
N PRO A 39 -20.05 -32.36 29.22
CA PRO A 39 -20.16 -30.93 29.42
C PRO A 39 -21.44 -30.39 28.75
N THR A 40 -22.24 -29.67 29.52
CA THR A 40 -23.43 -28.95 29.07
C THR A 40 -23.05 -27.84 28.06
N PRO A 41 -23.86 -27.56 27.03
CA PRO A 41 -23.65 -26.41 26.15
C PRO A 41 -23.64 -25.11 26.99
N GLY A 42 -22.57 -24.33 26.88
CA GLY A 42 -22.37 -23.10 27.66
C GLY A 42 -23.48 -22.08 27.45
N ALA A 43 -23.89 -21.41 28.52
CA ALA A 43 -24.85 -20.31 28.49
C ALA A 43 -24.37 -19.19 27.55
N SER A 44 -25.29 -18.60 26.77
CA SER A 44 -24.99 -17.45 25.92
C SER A 44 -24.55 -16.26 26.78
N ASP A 45 -23.46 -15.61 26.38
CA ASP A 45 -22.92 -14.44 27.06
C ASP A 45 -23.81 -13.21 26.87
N THR A 46 -24.11 -12.51 27.96
CA THR A 46 -25.06 -11.37 28.00
C THR A 46 -24.48 -10.12 28.64
N VAL A 47 -23.19 -10.12 28.99
CA VAL A 47 -22.57 -9.02 29.71
C VAL A 47 -21.80 -8.17 28.70
N PRO A 48 -22.04 -6.85 28.62
CA PRO A 48 -21.30 -5.99 27.70
C PRO A 48 -19.85 -5.72 28.15
N PRO A 49 -18.92 -5.46 27.19
CA PRO A 49 -17.57 -5.04 27.51
C PRO A 49 -17.48 -3.75 28.35
N ASN A 50 -16.32 -3.53 28.98
CA ASN A 50 -15.89 -2.24 29.49
C ASN A 50 -14.85 -1.65 28.53
N VAL A 51 -14.90 -0.35 28.23
CA VAL A 51 -13.96 0.33 27.34
C VAL A 51 -13.66 1.75 27.81
N THR A 52 -12.38 2.14 27.79
CA THR A 52 -11.91 3.48 28.20
C THR A 52 -10.82 3.98 27.25
N LEU A 53 -10.90 5.25 26.83
CA LEU A 53 -9.83 5.90 26.08
C LEU A 53 -8.65 6.21 27.01
N THR A 54 -7.44 5.88 26.57
CA THR A 54 -6.19 6.05 27.34
C THR A 54 -5.32 7.19 26.83
N ALA A 55 -5.40 7.50 25.53
CA ALA A 55 -4.76 8.67 24.93
C ALA A 55 -5.54 9.12 23.69
N PRO A 56 -5.53 10.41 23.33
CA PRO A 56 -4.97 11.54 24.08
C PRO A 56 -5.71 11.79 25.41
N SER A 57 -5.08 12.52 26.34
CA SER A 57 -5.74 12.92 27.58
C SER A 57 -6.84 13.95 27.31
N SER A 58 -7.85 14.01 28.18
CA SER A 58 -8.88 15.06 28.11
C SER A 58 -8.26 16.45 28.11
N ALA A 59 -8.80 17.33 27.27
CA ALA A 59 -8.35 18.68 26.97
C ALA A 59 -6.94 18.80 26.35
N ALA A 60 -6.34 17.70 25.88
CA ALA A 60 -5.07 17.75 25.17
C ALA A 60 -5.16 18.63 23.92
N THR A 61 -4.11 19.39 23.63
CA THR A 61 -3.93 20.03 22.33
C THR A 61 -3.14 19.10 21.43
N VAL A 62 -3.68 18.77 20.26
CA VAL A 62 -3.14 17.77 19.33
C VAL A 62 -2.87 18.39 17.97
N SER A 63 -1.81 17.94 17.30
CA SER A 63 -1.43 18.38 15.96
C SER A 63 -0.60 17.31 15.26
N GLY A 64 -0.61 17.32 13.92
CA GLY A 64 0.09 16.31 13.12
C GLY A 64 -0.58 14.93 13.17
N THR A 65 0.22 13.87 13.12
CA THR A 65 -0.30 12.50 13.23
C THR A 65 -0.13 12.00 14.65
N ILE A 66 -1.24 11.64 15.30
CA ILE A 66 -1.27 11.17 16.69
C ILE A 66 -1.93 9.80 16.80
N SER A 67 -1.62 9.05 17.86
CA SER A 67 -2.34 7.82 18.19
C SER A 67 -3.49 8.09 19.16
N VAL A 68 -4.67 7.56 18.85
CA VAL A 68 -5.78 7.41 19.79
C VAL A 68 -5.73 5.98 20.29
N THR A 69 -5.83 5.77 21.61
CA THR A 69 -5.71 4.44 22.24
C THR A 69 -6.84 4.19 23.22
N ALA A 70 -7.24 2.93 23.37
CA ALA A 70 -8.24 2.49 24.34
C ALA A 70 -7.84 1.18 25.01
N ASN A 71 -8.29 1.01 26.25
CA ASN A 71 -8.36 -0.28 26.92
C ASN A 71 -9.79 -0.80 26.83
N ALA A 72 -9.97 -2.08 26.50
CA ALA A 72 -11.26 -2.75 26.61
C ALA A 72 -11.10 -4.14 27.23
N SER A 73 -12.08 -4.55 28.03
CA SER A 73 -12.11 -5.83 28.75
C SER A 73 -13.53 -6.35 28.88
N ASP A 74 -13.72 -7.65 28.90
CA ASP A 74 -15.03 -8.30 29.03
C ASP A 74 -14.89 -9.62 29.83
N ASN A 75 -15.98 -10.19 30.34
CA ASN A 75 -15.97 -11.47 31.09
C ASN A 75 -15.67 -12.69 30.22
N VAL A 76 -15.97 -12.64 28.91
CA VAL A 76 -15.61 -13.70 27.95
C VAL A 76 -14.53 -13.20 27.00
N GLY A 77 -14.70 -12.01 26.43
CA GLY A 77 -13.68 -11.41 25.58
C GLY A 77 -14.20 -10.34 24.63
N VAL A 78 -13.36 -9.34 24.38
CA VAL A 78 -13.61 -8.30 23.38
C VAL A 78 -13.09 -8.77 22.03
N VAL A 79 -13.89 -8.62 20.99
CA VAL A 79 -13.52 -8.99 19.60
C VAL A 79 -13.28 -7.79 18.70
N GLY A 80 -13.52 -6.57 19.20
CA GLY A 80 -13.08 -5.36 18.53
C GLY A 80 -13.42 -4.07 19.24
N VAL A 81 -12.66 -3.02 18.92
CA VAL A 81 -12.84 -1.64 19.35
C VAL A 81 -12.83 -0.72 18.12
N GLN A 82 -13.95 -0.07 17.88
CA GLN A 82 -14.07 0.96 16.87
C GLN A 82 -13.86 2.35 17.49
N PHE A 83 -12.78 3.02 17.12
CA PHE A 83 -12.56 4.42 17.47
C PHE A 83 -13.46 5.36 16.65
N LYS A 84 -13.84 6.49 17.26
CA LYS A 84 -14.66 7.52 16.63
C LYS A 84 -14.13 8.93 16.92
N LEU A 85 -14.19 9.79 15.91
CA LEU A 85 -13.95 11.22 15.95
C LEU A 85 -15.25 11.94 15.56
N ASP A 86 -15.77 12.78 16.45
CA ASP A 86 -17.05 13.50 16.27
C ASP A 86 -18.20 12.58 15.84
N SER A 87 -18.29 11.42 16.50
CA SER A 87 -19.25 10.34 16.22
C SER A 87 -19.01 9.55 14.93
N GLN A 88 -18.07 9.96 14.08
CA GLN A 88 -17.70 9.28 12.85
C GLN A 88 -16.57 8.27 13.11
N THR A 89 -16.61 7.13 12.42
CA THR A 89 -15.56 6.12 12.51
C THR A 89 -14.19 6.71 12.16
N LEU A 90 -13.23 6.51 13.07
CA LEU A 90 -11.84 6.88 12.91
C LEU A 90 -11.04 5.58 12.73
N GLY A 91 -10.59 5.33 11.49
CA GLY A 91 -9.89 4.09 11.11
C GLY A 91 -10.79 2.86 11.05
N ALA A 92 -10.19 1.70 10.77
CA ALA A 92 -10.89 0.42 10.84
C ALA A 92 -11.19 0.06 12.30
N GLU A 93 -12.11 -0.89 12.52
CA GLU A 93 -12.25 -1.50 13.83
C GLU A 93 -10.96 -2.23 14.18
N ASP A 94 -10.38 -1.88 15.33
CA ASP A 94 -9.22 -2.59 15.85
C ASP A 94 -9.71 -3.85 16.56
N THR A 95 -9.49 -5.00 15.94
CA THR A 95 -9.96 -6.28 16.47
C THR A 95 -9.02 -6.90 17.51
N SER A 96 -7.95 -6.18 17.90
CA SER A 96 -6.95 -6.67 18.86
C SER A 96 -6.43 -5.59 19.81
N ALA A 97 -6.29 -5.93 21.10
CA ALA A 97 -5.61 -5.06 22.06
C ALA A 97 -4.08 -5.08 21.85
N PRO A 98 -3.30 -4.02 22.17
CA PRO A 98 -3.77 -2.72 22.65
C PRO A 98 -4.49 -1.97 21.54
N TYR A 99 -5.71 -1.54 21.83
CA TYR A 99 -6.54 -0.94 20.80
C TYR A 99 -5.99 0.44 20.46
N THR A 100 -5.69 0.66 19.19
CA THR A 100 -5.17 1.94 18.72
C THR A 100 -5.63 2.28 17.30
N VAL A 101 -5.77 3.57 17.05
CA VAL A 101 -5.88 4.11 15.70
C VAL A 101 -4.97 5.31 15.53
N THR A 102 -4.37 5.41 14.35
CA THR A 102 -3.63 6.61 13.94
C THR A 102 -4.60 7.66 13.40
N TRP A 103 -4.55 8.86 13.95
CA TRP A 103 -5.31 10.02 13.51
C TRP A 103 -4.39 11.12 13.01
N ASN A 104 -4.45 11.40 11.71
CA ASN A 104 -3.85 12.60 11.14
C ASN A 104 -4.79 13.80 11.35
N THR A 105 -4.44 14.66 12.30
CA THR A 105 -5.23 15.85 12.65
C THR A 105 -5.23 16.90 11.56
N ALA A 106 -4.32 16.83 10.56
CA ALA A 106 -4.28 17.78 9.44
C ALA A 106 -5.59 17.79 8.64
N TYR A 107 -6.35 16.69 8.66
CA TYR A 107 -7.66 16.58 8.02
C TYR A 107 -8.81 17.08 8.90
N ALA A 108 -8.59 17.32 10.19
CA ALA A 108 -9.60 17.83 11.12
C ALA A 108 -9.59 19.36 11.15
N ALA A 109 -10.74 19.97 11.48
CA ALA A 109 -10.84 21.41 11.67
C ALA A 109 -9.98 21.85 12.89
N ALA A 110 -9.57 23.11 12.94
CA ALA A 110 -8.99 23.63 14.18
C ALA A 110 -10.11 23.82 15.23
N GLY A 111 -9.82 23.52 16.49
CA GLY A 111 -10.77 23.65 17.59
C GLY A 111 -11.09 22.33 18.29
N ALA A 112 -12.20 22.30 19.02
CA ALA A 112 -12.55 21.17 19.86
C ALA A 112 -13.11 19.99 19.05
N HIS A 113 -12.62 18.78 19.36
CA HIS A 113 -13.03 17.51 18.77
C HIS A 113 -13.32 16.48 19.85
N THR A 114 -14.26 15.59 19.60
CA THR A 114 -14.68 14.55 20.55
C THR A 114 -14.25 13.16 20.09
N LEU A 115 -13.48 12.47 20.92
CA LEU A 115 -13.06 11.08 20.72
C LEU A 115 -13.88 10.13 21.59
N THR A 116 -14.30 9.00 21.02
CA THR A 116 -14.90 7.86 21.74
C THR A 116 -14.37 6.54 21.19
N ALA A 117 -14.50 5.45 21.96
CA ALA A 117 -14.20 4.08 21.53
C ALA A 117 -15.41 3.18 21.81
N VAL A 118 -15.78 2.32 20.85
CA VAL A 118 -16.90 1.38 20.94
C VAL A 118 -16.36 -0.03 20.92
N ALA A 119 -16.47 -0.77 22.02
CA ALA A 119 -16.05 -2.17 22.12
C ALA A 119 -17.22 -3.12 21.89
N ARG A 120 -16.97 -4.27 21.27
CA ARG A 120 -17.94 -5.37 21.13
C ARG A 120 -17.32 -6.72 21.49
N ASP A 121 -18.15 -7.66 21.94
CA ASP A 121 -17.78 -9.05 22.18
C ASP A 121 -18.27 -10.00 21.07
N ALA A 122 -17.98 -11.30 21.22
CA ALA A 122 -18.37 -12.34 20.28
C ALA A 122 -19.88 -12.66 20.29
N ALA A 123 -20.58 -12.32 21.38
CA ALA A 123 -22.02 -12.52 21.54
C ALA A 123 -22.85 -11.36 20.98
N GLY A 124 -22.20 -10.26 20.59
CA GLY A 124 -22.81 -9.07 20.02
C GLY A 124 -23.16 -7.99 21.05
N ASN A 125 -22.73 -8.10 22.31
CA ASN A 125 -22.88 -7.03 23.29
C ASN A 125 -21.89 -5.90 22.98
N ILE A 126 -22.29 -4.66 23.25
CA ILE A 126 -21.54 -3.45 22.86
C ILE A 126 -21.47 -2.47 24.04
N ALA A 127 -20.32 -1.82 24.21
CA ALA A 127 -20.16 -0.69 25.11
C ALA A 127 -19.41 0.47 24.45
N THR A 128 -19.69 1.69 24.90
CA THR A 128 -19.02 2.92 24.42
C THR A 128 -18.33 3.61 25.58
N SER A 129 -17.09 4.07 25.35
CA SER A 129 -16.30 4.78 26.35
C SER A 129 -16.90 6.14 26.69
N SER A 130 -16.50 6.70 27.83
CA SER A 130 -16.65 8.14 28.05
C SER A 130 -15.95 8.94 26.95
N SER A 131 -16.52 10.09 26.62
CA SER A 131 -15.96 11.01 25.61
C SER A 131 -14.71 11.72 26.13
N VAL A 132 -13.69 11.80 25.27
CA VAL A 132 -12.49 12.62 25.49
C VAL A 132 -12.53 13.81 24.53
N ILE A 133 -12.56 15.03 25.06
CA ILE A 133 -12.51 16.25 24.25
C ILE A 133 -11.06 16.69 24.09
N VAL A 134 -10.62 16.94 22.87
CA VAL A 134 -9.29 17.49 22.56
C VAL A 134 -9.40 18.73 21.70
N THR A 135 -8.34 19.55 21.68
CA THR A 135 -8.25 20.73 20.81
C THR A 135 -7.25 20.46 19.69
N VAL A 136 -7.72 20.41 18.44
CA VAL A 136 -6.83 20.36 17.28
C VAL A 136 -6.25 21.74 17.03
N SER A 137 -4.93 21.83 16.97
CA SER A 137 -4.18 23.05 16.65
C SER A 137 -3.13 22.75 15.60
N ASN A 138 -3.55 22.68 14.34
CA ASN A 138 -2.61 22.55 13.23
C ASN A 138 -1.99 23.93 12.92
N PRO A 139 -0.68 24.03 12.67
CA PRO A 139 -0.12 25.26 12.11
C PRO A 139 -0.83 25.59 10.80
N ALA A 140 -0.96 26.88 10.47
CA ALA A 140 -1.70 27.37 9.29
C ALA A 140 -1.19 26.83 7.93
N SER A 141 -0.11 26.04 7.93
CA SER A 141 0.53 25.43 6.77
C SER A 141 0.59 23.90 6.89
N SER A 142 -0.54 23.22 7.14
CA SER A 142 -0.62 21.74 7.20
C SER A 142 -0.33 21.02 5.87
N GLY A 143 0.13 21.73 4.84
CA GLY A 143 0.35 21.20 3.49
C GLY A 143 -0.93 20.90 2.71
N LEU A 144 -2.10 20.93 3.37
CA LEU A 144 -3.41 20.72 2.75
C LEU A 144 -4.12 22.05 2.49
N PRO A 145 -4.88 22.14 1.39
CA PRO A 145 -5.71 23.31 1.12
C PRO A 145 -6.89 23.39 2.10
N SER A 146 -7.28 24.61 2.46
CA SER A 146 -8.35 24.92 3.42
C SER A 146 -9.69 24.28 3.09
N TRP A 147 -10.01 24.08 1.80
CA TRP A 147 -11.24 23.40 1.40
C TRP A 147 -11.28 21.93 1.83
N ARG A 148 -10.11 21.30 2.04
CA ARG A 148 -9.94 19.89 2.43
C ARG A 148 -9.91 19.72 3.95
N VAL A 149 -9.41 20.70 4.68
CA VAL A 149 -9.34 20.69 6.15
C VAL A 149 -10.74 20.64 6.75
N GLY A 150 -10.97 19.71 7.67
CA GLY A 150 -12.26 19.49 8.33
C GLY A 150 -13.31 18.79 7.47
N MET A 151 -12.98 18.37 6.25
CA MET A 151 -13.92 17.66 5.40
C MET A 151 -14.20 16.27 5.97
N LYS A 152 -15.49 15.95 6.18
CA LYS A 152 -15.91 14.73 6.86
C LYS A 152 -15.66 13.49 5.99
N PRO A 153 -15.24 12.36 6.60
CA PRO A 153 -15.10 11.08 5.92
C PRO A 153 -16.32 10.73 5.07
N TRP A 154 -16.10 10.23 3.85
CA TRP A 154 -17.15 9.69 2.98
C TRP A 154 -18.24 10.69 2.59
N THR A 155 -17.96 11.98 2.68
CA THR A 155 -18.83 13.05 2.19
C THR A 155 -18.25 13.66 0.92
N TRP A 156 -19.12 14.03 -0.01
CA TRP A 156 -18.77 14.77 -1.22
C TRP A 156 -18.81 16.28 -0.98
N LYS A 157 -18.01 17.01 -1.74
CA LYS A 157 -17.99 18.48 -1.79
C LYS A 157 -17.71 18.95 -3.21
N THR A 158 -18.24 20.11 -3.59
CA THR A 158 -17.90 20.78 -4.84
C THR A 158 -16.75 21.77 -4.64
N ILE A 159 -15.75 21.70 -5.51
CA ILE A 159 -14.50 22.46 -5.44
C ILE A 159 -14.30 23.22 -6.75
N GLY A 160 -13.91 24.50 -6.62
CA GLY A 160 -13.67 25.41 -7.73
C GLY A 160 -14.33 26.77 -7.49
N ALA A 161 -13.63 27.86 -7.77
CA ALA A 161 -14.21 29.21 -7.76
C ALA A 161 -15.10 29.44 -8.99
N ASN A 162 -14.73 28.82 -10.12
CA ASN A 162 -15.40 28.85 -11.41
C ASN A 162 -15.65 27.43 -11.93
N THR A 163 -16.24 27.35 -13.11
CA THR A 163 -16.56 26.16 -13.88
C THR A 163 -15.82 26.22 -15.22
N LEU A 164 -15.85 25.12 -15.98
CA LEU A 164 -15.30 25.12 -17.34
C LEU A 164 -16.10 26.04 -18.28
N ALA A 165 -17.40 26.20 -18.05
CA ALA A 165 -18.24 27.12 -18.83
C ALA A 165 -17.77 28.57 -18.71
N ASP A 166 -17.23 28.97 -17.55
CA ASP A 166 -16.75 30.33 -17.29
C ASP A 166 -15.46 30.67 -18.06
N ILE A 167 -14.73 29.66 -18.55
CA ILE A 167 -13.49 29.83 -19.33
C ILE A 167 -13.66 29.42 -20.80
N ASN A 168 -14.89 29.39 -21.30
CA ASN A 168 -15.17 28.99 -22.68
C ASN A 168 -14.50 29.96 -23.67
N PRO A 169 -13.48 29.53 -24.43
CA PRO A 169 -12.79 30.38 -25.40
C PRO A 169 -13.67 30.79 -26.59
N GLU A 170 -14.77 30.08 -26.86
CA GLU A 170 -15.74 30.47 -27.88
C GLU A 170 -16.48 31.76 -27.47
N LEU A 171 -16.61 32.02 -26.16
CA LEU A 171 -17.34 33.16 -25.60
C LEU A 171 -16.44 34.35 -25.20
N ASP A 172 -15.13 34.22 -25.34
CA ASP A 172 -14.17 35.27 -25.00
C ASP A 172 -13.78 36.07 -26.26
N ILE A 173 -14.16 37.36 -26.33
CA ILE A 173 -13.88 38.25 -27.46
C ILE A 173 -12.37 38.43 -27.73
N LEU A 174 -11.51 38.24 -26.72
CA LEU A 174 -10.05 38.32 -26.86
C LEU A 174 -9.43 37.02 -27.39
N ILE A 175 -10.21 35.95 -27.51
CA ILE A 175 -9.79 34.66 -28.06
C ILE A 175 -10.51 34.40 -29.38
N ASN A 176 -11.82 34.66 -29.42
CA ASN A 176 -12.70 34.59 -30.59
C ASN A 176 -13.21 35.99 -30.98
N PRO A 177 -12.52 36.71 -31.88
CA PRO A 177 -12.96 38.03 -32.33
C PRO A 177 -14.29 38.02 -33.10
N ASN A 178 -14.73 36.86 -33.60
CA ASN A 178 -16.00 36.69 -34.34
C ASN A 178 -17.14 36.17 -33.44
N TYR A 179 -17.03 36.39 -32.13
CA TYR A 179 -18.04 36.04 -31.12
C TYR A 179 -19.45 36.55 -31.46
N PRO A 180 -20.53 35.80 -31.12
CA PRO A 180 -20.55 34.43 -30.58
C PRO A 180 -20.64 33.33 -31.64
N ALA A 181 -20.77 33.68 -32.93
CA ALA A 181 -21.33 32.75 -33.91
C ALA A 181 -20.29 32.00 -34.78
N ASP A 182 -19.03 32.42 -34.78
CA ASP A 182 -18.06 31.98 -35.80
C ASP A 182 -16.66 31.70 -35.23
N ALA A 183 -16.59 30.86 -34.19
CA ALA A 183 -15.31 30.28 -33.80
C ALA A 183 -14.91 29.21 -34.83
N PRO A 184 -13.76 29.33 -35.54
CA PRO A 184 -13.41 28.39 -36.60
C PRO A 184 -13.17 26.95 -36.10
N TRP A 185 -12.89 26.79 -34.79
CA TRP A 185 -12.75 25.51 -34.08
C TRP A 185 -14.06 25.01 -33.44
N HIS A 186 -15.20 25.64 -33.75
CA HIS A 186 -16.50 25.23 -33.23
C HIS A 186 -16.98 23.92 -33.88
N GLY A 187 -17.14 22.88 -33.07
CA GLY A 187 -17.80 21.65 -33.49
C GLY A 187 -19.32 21.70 -33.31
N VAL A 188 -20.01 20.66 -33.77
CA VAL A 188 -21.47 20.47 -33.66
C VAL A 188 -21.97 20.61 -32.22
N MET A 189 -21.15 20.23 -31.22
CA MET A 189 -21.49 20.31 -29.80
C MET A 189 -20.82 21.49 -29.09
N GLY A 190 -19.94 22.24 -29.76
CA GLY A 190 -19.16 23.34 -29.19
C GLY A 190 -18.37 22.95 -27.94
N TRP A 191 -18.13 23.94 -27.08
CA TRP A 191 -17.38 23.77 -25.83
C TRP A 191 -17.81 22.63 -24.90
N PRO A 192 -19.11 22.29 -24.72
CA PRO A 192 -19.53 21.12 -23.93
C PRO A 192 -18.87 19.79 -24.33
N SER A 193 -18.33 19.66 -25.55
CA SER A 193 -17.63 18.45 -25.99
C SER A 193 -16.33 18.18 -25.23
N ILE A 194 -15.72 19.18 -24.56
CA ILE A 194 -14.49 19.03 -23.76
C ILE A 194 -14.66 18.07 -22.56
N ILE A 195 -15.91 17.78 -22.19
CA ILE A 195 -16.28 16.94 -21.05
C ILE A 195 -17.26 15.81 -21.42
N SER A 196 -17.96 15.89 -22.56
CA SER A 196 -19.10 15.00 -22.84
C SER A 196 -18.85 13.91 -23.90
N LYS A 197 -18.00 14.13 -24.89
CA LYS A 197 -17.81 13.21 -26.02
C LYS A 197 -16.38 12.73 -26.13
N TRP A 198 -16.13 11.57 -25.51
CA TRP A 198 -14.86 10.84 -25.65
C TRP A 198 -13.62 11.68 -25.28
N SER A 199 -13.83 12.72 -24.45
CA SER A 199 -12.80 13.59 -23.91
C SER A 199 -12.41 13.09 -22.52
N GLY A 200 -11.12 12.99 -22.31
CA GLY A 200 -10.53 12.54 -21.07
C GLY A 200 -9.71 13.60 -20.35
N GLY A 201 -9.21 13.20 -19.20
CA GLY A 201 -8.30 13.99 -18.38
C GLY A 201 -7.17 13.14 -17.82
N ALA A 202 -6.18 13.81 -17.25
CA ALA A 202 -5.09 13.17 -16.53
C ALA A 202 -4.82 13.89 -15.22
N TRP A 203 -4.76 13.13 -14.14
CA TRP A 203 -4.42 13.62 -12.81
C TRP A 203 -2.92 13.61 -12.59
N ASP A 204 -2.37 14.77 -12.22
CA ASP A 204 -1.00 14.94 -11.77
C ASP A 204 -0.97 14.98 -10.25
N GLU A 205 -0.61 13.85 -9.64
CA GLU A 205 -0.56 13.71 -8.19
C GLU A 205 0.53 14.60 -7.55
N VAL A 206 1.64 14.83 -8.25
CA VAL A 206 2.77 15.62 -7.72
C VAL A 206 2.36 17.09 -7.60
N ASN A 207 1.68 17.61 -8.62
CA ASN A 207 1.26 19.01 -8.65
C ASN A 207 -0.19 19.25 -8.19
N GLY A 208 -0.93 18.19 -7.86
CA GLY A 208 -2.34 18.22 -7.48
C GLY A 208 -3.24 18.83 -8.56
N ARG A 209 -2.95 18.53 -9.83
CA ARG A 209 -3.57 19.21 -10.97
C ARG A 209 -4.28 18.22 -11.88
N LEU A 210 -5.54 18.51 -12.19
CA LEU A 210 -6.28 17.80 -13.23
C LEU A 210 -6.15 18.54 -14.56
N TYR A 211 -5.60 17.89 -15.57
CA TYR A 211 -5.56 18.38 -16.94
C TYR A 211 -6.71 17.79 -17.75
N ILE A 212 -7.27 18.60 -18.66
CA ILE A 212 -8.25 18.17 -19.66
C ILE A 212 -7.81 18.77 -21.00
N ASN A 213 -7.78 17.91 -22.02
CA ASN A 213 -7.47 18.32 -23.38
C ASN A 213 -8.76 18.60 -24.14
N GLY A 214 -8.65 19.44 -25.16
CA GLY A 214 -9.61 19.73 -26.19
C GLY A 214 -10.15 18.50 -26.93
N THR A 215 -11.02 18.81 -27.86
CA THR A 215 -12.07 17.92 -28.37
C THR A 215 -11.68 17.28 -29.70
N GLY A 216 -12.53 16.42 -30.26
CA GLY A 216 -12.27 15.76 -31.55
C GLY A 216 -13.53 15.41 -32.33
N HIS A 217 -13.34 14.90 -33.56
CA HIS A 217 -14.40 14.62 -34.55
C HIS A 217 -15.32 15.81 -34.84
N THR A 218 -16.51 15.61 -35.46
CA THR A 218 -17.50 16.67 -35.73
C THR A 218 -17.98 17.37 -34.46
N ASP A 219 -17.69 16.83 -33.27
CA ASP A 219 -18.23 17.27 -32.00
C ASP A 219 -17.53 18.52 -31.45
N GLY A 220 -16.23 18.66 -31.72
CA GLY A 220 -15.41 19.81 -31.35
C GLY A 220 -14.09 19.85 -32.15
N GLY A 221 -13.57 21.06 -32.41
CA GLY A 221 -12.44 21.29 -33.31
C GLY A 221 -11.19 21.85 -32.64
N ASP A 222 -11.08 21.80 -31.31
CA ASP A 222 -10.02 22.48 -30.56
C ASP A 222 -8.94 21.51 -30.02
N ASN A 223 -7.75 22.05 -29.76
CA ASN A 223 -6.62 21.36 -29.10
C ASN A 223 -6.18 22.11 -27.83
N SER A 224 -7.12 22.81 -27.21
CA SER A 224 -6.88 23.58 -26.01
C SER A 224 -6.51 22.67 -24.85
N VAL A 225 -5.84 23.24 -23.85
CA VAL A 225 -5.60 22.52 -22.60
C VAL A 225 -6.10 23.39 -21.47
N VAL A 226 -6.98 22.81 -20.66
CA VAL A 226 -7.48 23.43 -19.43
C VAL A 226 -7.00 22.63 -18.24
N ALA A 227 -6.83 23.29 -17.10
CA ALA A 227 -6.47 22.61 -15.88
C ALA A 227 -7.06 23.28 -14.64
N ILE A 228 -7.18 22.52 -13.57
CA ILE A 228 -7.48 23.02 -12.22
C ILE A 228 -6.48 22.45 -11.23
N ASN A 229 -5.88 23.32 -10.41
CA ASN A 229 -5.01 22.93 -9.30
C ASN A 229 -5.84 22.82 -8.03
N LEU A 230 -5.90 21.64 -7.42
CA LEU A 230 -6.64 21.38 -6.19
C LEU A 230 -5.78 21.59 -4.94
N ASN A 231 -4.45 21.64 -5.04
CA ASN A 231 -3.53 21.86 -3.91
C ASN A 231 -3.53 23.31 -3.38
N VAL A 232 -4.48 24.15 -3.80
CA VAL A 232 -4.61 25.55 -3.38
C VAL A 232 -5.96 25.80 -2.72
N ASP A 233 -6.05 26.84 -1.89
CA ASP A 233 -7.25 27.19 -1.14
C ASP A 233 -8.45 27.55 -2.02
N ASN A 234 -8.19 28.23 -3.15
CA ASN A 234 -9.20 28.65 -4.09
C ASN A 234 -8.89 28.10 -5.50
N PRO A 235 -9.22 26.83 -5.78
CA PRO A 235 -8.99 26.21 -7.08
C PRO A 235 -9.74 26.94 -8.20
N VAL A 236 -9.09 27.17 -9.33
CA VAL A 236 -9.68 27.86 -10.49
C VAL A 236 -9.33 27.08 -11.76
N TRP A 237 -10.34 26.80 -12.57
CA TRP A 237 -10.15 26.32 -13.94
C TRP A 237 -9.47 27.40 -14.76
N THR A 238 -8.36 27.03 -15.41
CA THR A 238 -7.55 27.94 -16.23
C THR A 238 -7.39 27.35 -17.62
N LEU A 239 -7.58 28.18 -18.65
CA LEU A 239 -7.19 27.87 -20.01
C LEU A 239 -5.67 28.03 -20.14
N LEU A 240 -4.93 26.92 -20.06
CA LEU A 240 -3.46 26.93 -20.17
C LEU A 240 -3.01 27.18 -21.61
N ARG A 241 -3.73 26.60 -22.58
CA ARG A 241 -3.45 26.77 -24.01
C ARG A 241 -4.73 27.08 -24.77
N LYS A 242 -4.71 28.19 -25.52
CA LYS A 242 -5.82 28.57 -26.42
C LYS A 242 -5.99 27.57 -27.57
N PRO A 243 -7.19 27.45 -28.15
CA PRO A 243 -7.39 26.69 -29.39
C PRO A 243 -6.49 27.16 -30.53
N THR A 244 -6.06 26.24 -31.40
CA THR A 244 -5.55 26.58 -32.74
C THR A 244 -6.64 27.30 -33.54
N GLY A 245 -6.29 28.40 -34.21
CA GLY A 245 -7.23 29.30 -34.87
C GLY A 245 -7.55 30.57 -34.07
N ALA A 246 -7.24 30.61 -32.76
CA ALA A 246 -7.45 31.79 -31.92
C ALA A 246 -6.47 32.95 -32.23
N ILE A 247 -6.70 34.14 -31.66
CA ILE A 247 -5.83 35.31 -31.84
C ILE A 247 -4.34 34.96 -31.63
N GLY A 248 -3.52 35.23 -32.66
CA GLY A 248 -2.09 34.91 -32.69
C GLY A 248 -1.75 33.63 -33.46
N ASN A 249 -2.75 32.83 -33.83
CA ASN A 249 -2.58 31.63 -34.63
C ASN A 249 -3.68 31.53 -35.71
N ALA A 250 -3.73 32.52 -36.61
CA ALA A 250 -4.76 32.64 -37.63
C ALA A 250 -4.42 31.79 -38.86
N GLY A 251 -5.30 30.84 -39.20
CA GLY A 251 -5.18 29.96 -40.36
C GLY A 251 -6.44 29.11 -40.55
N VAL A 252 -6.64 28.57 -41.75
CA VAL A 252 -7.80 27.71 -42.06
C VAL A 252 -7.57 26.34 -41.42
N LEU A 253 -8.53 25.81 -40.66
CA LEU A 253 -8.40 24.47 -40.04
C LEU A 253 -8.44 23.30 -41.05
N ASP A 254 -8.82 23.60 -42.29
CA ASP A 254 -8.76 22.73 -43.46
C ASP A 254 -7.57 23.18 -44.33
N ASP A 255 -6.36 22.93 -43.82
CA ASP A 255 -5.10 23.43 -44.36
C ASP A 255 -4.40 22.41 -45.28
N GLY A 256 -5.03 21.26 -45.55
CA GLY A 256 -4.44 20.18 -46.33
C GLY A 256 -3.45 19.30 -45.55
N GLN A 257 -3.19 19.59 -44.28
CA GLN A 257 -2.30 18.81 -43.41
C GLN A 257 -3.02 17.78 -42.55
N GLU A 258 -4.28 17.48 -42.84
CA GLU A 258 -5.13 16.57 -42.06
C GLU A 258 -4.48 15.19 -41.88
N SER A 259 -3.87 14.68 -42.95
CA SER A 259 -3.16 13.40 -42.95
C SER A 259 -1.90 13.38 -42.06
N THR A 260 -1.36 14.55 -41.68
CA THR A 260 -0.16 14.65 -40.85
C THR A 260 -0.44 14.56 -39.36
N GLY A 261 -1.71 14.73 -38.95
CA GLY A 261 -2.13 14.85 -37.55
C GLY A 261 -1.80 16.20 -36.92
N LYS A 262 -1.37 17.20 -37.71
CA LYS A 262 -1.01 18.55 -37.25
C LYS A 262 -1.92 19.62 -37.86
N TYR A 263 -2.18 20.67 -37.10
CA TYR A 263 -2.64 21.92 -37.67
C TYR A 263 -1.45 22.69 -38.29
N PHE A 264 -1.75 23.71 -39.11
CA PHE A 264 -0.78 24.61 -39.77
C PHE A 264 0.26 25.24 -38.82
N ASP A 265 -0.02 25.29 -37.53
CA ASP A 265 0.85 25.83 -36.49
C ASP A 265 1.76 24.78 -35.84
N GLY A 266 1.75 23.55 -36.36
CA GLY A 266 2.57 22.44 -35.91
C GLY A 266 2.05 21.70 -34.67
N ARG A 267 0.89 22.10 -34.13
CA ARG A 267 0.29 21.52 -32.91
C ARG A 267 -0.67 20.37 -33.24
N PRO A 268 -1.05 19.52 -32.26
CA PRO A 268 -1.92 18.39 -32.52
C PRO A 268 -3.26 18.85 -33.08
N ARG A 269 -3.79 18.10 -34.03
CA ARG A 269 -5.20 18.24 -34.41
C ARG A 269 -6.12 17.78 -33.29
N ALA A 270 -7.29 18.39 -33.25
CA ALA A 270 -8.42 17.97 -32.44
C ALA A 270 -8.64 16.47 -32.58
N THR A 271 -8.72 15.77 -31.45
CA THR A 271 -8.87 14.32 -31.40
C THR A 271 -9.67 13.92 -30.19
N HIS A 272 -10.47 12.86 -30.30
CA HIS A 272 -10.95 12.20 -29.10
C HIS A 272 -9.76 11.71 -28.29
N THR A 273 -9.86 11.77 -26.97
CA THR A 273 -8.76 11.44 -26.07
C THR A 273 -9.04 10.22 -25.20
N TYR A 274 -10.29 9.87 -24.90
CA TYR A 274 -10.65 8.73 -24.05
C TYR A 274 -9.73 8.65 -22.82
N GLY A 275 -9.29 7.45 -22.40
CA GLY A 275 -8.27 7.28 -21.36
C GLY A 275 -6.83 7.38 -21.87
N LEU A 276 -6.53 8.24 -22.86
CA LEU A 276 -5.21 8.30 -23.50
C LEU A 276 -4.25 9.40 -22.97
N LEU A 277 -4.67 10.11 -21.94
CA LEU A 277 -3.85 11.14 -21.31
C LEU A 277 -3.14 10.54 -20.09
N ASN A 278 -1.83 10.77 -20.00
CA ASN A 278 -1.02 10.35 -18.85
C ASN A 278 -0.14 11.49 -18.38
N ILE A 279 0.20 11.48 -17.09
CA ILE A 279 1.24 12.35 -16.55
C ILE A 279 2.54 11.56 -16.44
N VAL A 280 3.62 12.14 -16.97
CA VAL A 280 4.98 11.64 -16.81
C VAL A 280 5.85 12.83 -16.44
N ASP A 281 6.50 12.74 -15.28
CA ASP A 281 7.39 13.79 -14.75
C ASP A 281 6.75 15.20 -14.75
N GLY A 282 5.43 15.27 -14.46
CA GLY A 282 4.66 16.52 -14.40
C GLY A 282 4.09 17.04 -15.72
N ASP A 283 4.44 16.38 -16.84
CA ASP A 283 3.94 16.74 -18.17
C ASP A 283 2.86 15.78 -18.66
N MET A 284 1.92 16.29 -19.45
CA MET A 284 0.82 15.50 -19.99
C MET A 284 1.21 14.92 -21.35
N PHE A 285 1.09 13.61 -21.49
CA PHE A 285 1.34 12.89 -22.72
C PHE A 285 0.01 12.46 -23.34
N LEU A 286 -0.14 12.74 -24.64
CA LEU A 286 -1.26 12.33 -25.47
C LEU A 286 -0.78 11.28 -26.46
N TRP A 287 -1.40 10.10 -26.41
CA TRP A 287 -1.20 9.06 -27.42
C TRP A 287 -2.09 9.27 -28.65
N PRO A 288 -1.65 8.85 -29.84
CA PRO A 288 -2.40 8.99 -31.08
C PRO A 288 -3.74 8.25 -31.07
N MET A 289 -4.68 8.79 -31.87
CA MET A 289 -6.05 8.29 -32.08
C MET A 289 -6.58 8.62 -33.47
N GLY A 290 -7.62 7.90 -33.89
CA GLY A 290 -8.42 8.17 -35.07
C GLY A 290 -9.70 8.93 -34.75
N SER A 291 -9.79 10.19 -35.16
CA SER A 291 -10.98 10.90 -35.66
C SER A 291 -10.83 12.41 -35.42
N VAL A 292 -10.81 13.21 -36.50
CA VAL A 292 -10.70 14.68 -36.47
C VAL A 292 -11.92 15.35 -37.12
N TYR A 293 -12.15 16.61 -36.75
CA TYR A 293 -13.31 17.44 -37.14
C TYR A 293 -13.64 17.52 -38.65
N LYS A 294 -12.66 17.39 -39.57
CA LYS A 294 -12.89 17.59 -41.02
C LYS A 294 -12.53 16.43 -41.96
N SER A 295 -11.60 15.55 -41.62
CA SER A 295 -11.08 14.54 -42.57
C SER A 295 -11.39 13.08 -42.22
N GLY A 296 -11.90 12.81 -41.01
CA GLY A 296 -12.02 11.44 -40.49
C GLY A 296 -10.68 10.74 -40.20
N VAL A 297 -9.53 11.36 -40.50
CA VAL A 297 -8.19 10.78 -40.26
C VAL A 297 -7.59 11.44 -39.01
N GLY A 298 -7.50 10.72 -37.89
CA GLY A 298 -7.16 11.31 -36.59
C GLY A 298 -5.71 11.78 -36.37
N ASN A 299 -5.42 12.12 -35.12
CA ASN A 299 -4.06 12.39 -34.64
C ASN A 299 -3.19 11.11 -34.66
N LYS A 300 -2.28 10.97 -35.64
CA LYS A 300 -1.40 9.80 -35.81
C LYS A 300 -0.01 9.94 -35.15
N ARG A 301 0.12 10.87 -34.20
CA ARG A 301 1.38 11.17 -33.51
C ARG A 301 1.21 11.14 -31.99
N ALA A 302 2.31 10.85 -31.29
CA ALA A 302 2.40 11.03 -29.85
C ALA A 302 2.84 12.46 -29.53
N TRP A 303 2.21 13.07 -28.53
CA TRP A 303 2.46 14.45 -28.15
C TRP A 303 2.74 14.57 -26.66
N ARG A 304 3.57 15.55 -26.33
CA ARG A 304 3.81 15.99 -24.95
C ARG A 304 3.33 17.43 -24.82
N PHE A 305 2.46 17.69 -23.86
CA PHE A 305 2.14 19.02 -23.38
C PHE A 305 3.03 19.34 -22.19
N SER A 306 3.91 20.32 -22.35
CA SER A 306 4.81 20.77 -21.29
C SER A 306 4.07 21.72 -20.35
N ALA A 307 3.97 21.35 -19.07
CA ALA A 307 3.34 22.17 -18.05
C ALA A 307 4.14 23.46 -17.77
N SER A 308 5.43 23.47 -18.09
CA SER A 308 6.30 24.65 -17.90
C SER A 308 6.14 25.70 -18.99
N THR A 309 5.83 25.28 -20.22
CA THR A 309 5.68 26.18 -21.38
C THR A 309 4.23 26.35 -21.81
N ASN A 310 3.31 25.56 -21.27
CA ASN A 310 1.91 25.46 -21.70
C ASN A 310 1.75 25.22 -23.21
N ASP A 311 2.59 24.36 -23.79
CA ASP A 311 2.52 24.10 -25.23
C ASP A 311 2.85 22.64 -25.60
N TRP A 312 2.42 22.28 -26.80
CA TRP A 312 2.56 20.94 -27.36
C TRP A 312 3.88 20.75 -28.10
N THR A 313 4.48 19.57 -27.92
CA THR A 313 5.64 19.09 -28.66
C THR A 313 5.32 17.75 -29.29
N ASP A 314 5.56 17.64 -30.60
CA ASP A 314 5.49 16.36 -31.33
C ASP A 314 6.69 15.49 -30.91
N LEU A 315 6.43 14.28 -30.45
CA LEU A 315 7.48 13.34 -30.05
C LEU A 315 8.15 12.67 -31.26
N GLY A 316 7.62 12.86 -32.47
CA GLY A 316 8.20 12.36 -33.70
C GLY A 316 8.06 10.85 -33.87
N VAL A 317 7.05 10.26 -33.22
CA VAL A 317 6.79 8.82 -33.20
C VAL A 317 5.69 8.51 -34.22
N PRO A 318 6.02 8.09 -35.47
CA PRO A 318 5.03 7.77 -36.49
C PRO A 318 4.45 6.38 -36.24
N LEU A 319 3.15 6.31 -36.01
CA LEU A 319 2.49 5.07 -35.64
C LEU A 319 1.70 4.50 -36.84
N THR A 320 2.38 3.76 -37.70
CA THR A 320 1.75 2.99 -38.79
C THR A 320 1.21 1.66 -38.24
N GLY A 321 -0.07 1.35 -38.46
CA GLY A 321 -0.71 0.09 -38.02
C GLY A 321 -1.30 0.10 -36.59
N TYR A 322 -1.44 1.28 -35.98
CA TYR A 322 -2.24 1.46 -34.76
C TYR A 322 -3.68 1.70 -35.20
N GLU A 323 -4.62 0.87 -34.75
CA GLU A 323 -6.02 1.05 -35.13
C GLU A 323 -6.59 2.35 -34.57
N GLU A 324 -7.52 2.93 -35.32
CA GLU A 324 -8.07 4.28 -35.14
C GLU A 324 -8.98 4.41 -33.89
N GLU A 325 -9.25 3.31 -33.19
CA GLU A 325 -10.11 3.27 -32.00
C GLU A 325 -9.37 2.72 -30.77
N SER A 326 -8.82 3.61 -29.96
CA SER A 326 -8.10 3.29 -28.72
C SER A 326 -9.03 3.27 -27.51
N SER A 327 -8.69 2.53 -26.44
CA SER A 327 -9.56 2.46 -25.26
C SER A 327 -8.92 2.84 -23.93
N GLY A 328 -7.60 2.74 -23.79
CA GLY A 328 -6.92 3.20 -22.59
C GLY A 328 -5.39 3.16 -22.68
N THR A 329 -4.75 4.02 -21.89
CA THR A 329 -3.30 4.03 -21.68
C THR A 329 -2.99 4.15 -20.20
N LEU A 330 -1.76 3.82 -19.83
CA LEU A 330 -1.21 4.12 -18.52
C LEU A 330 0.29 4.39 -18.63
N PHE A 331 0.85 5.04 -17.61
CA PHE A 331 2.29 5.11 -17.41
C PHE A 331 2.73 4.07 -16.38
N VAL A 332 3.75 3.27 -16.72
CA VAL A 332 4.42 2.31 -15.83
C VAL A 332 5.72 2.95 -15.35
N PRO A 333 5.78 3.46 -14.11
CA PRO A 333 6.96 4.16 -13.62
C PRO A 333 8.19 3.26 -13.51
N SER A 334 8.01 1.99 -13.14
CA SER A 334 9.11 1.03 -12.94
C SER A 334 9.91 0.74 -14.22
N LEU A 335 9.28 0.89 -15.39
CA LEU A 335 9.92 0.72 -16.70
C LEU A 335 10.14 2.03 -17.45
N ARG A 336 9.61 3.14 -16.93
CA ARG A 336 9.50 4.43 -17.63
C ARG A 336 8.86 4.27 -19.01
N GLU A 337 7.73 3.57 -19.03
CA GLU A 337 7.02 3.26 -20.26
C GLU A 337 5.56 3.70 -20.23
N LEU A 338 5.11 4.26 -21.35
CA LEU A 338 3.69 4.43 -21.65
C LEU A 338 3.19 3.17 -22.34
N TRP A 339 2.12 2.60 -21.80
CA TRP A 339 1.48 1.42 -22.37
C TRP A 339 0.15 1.80 -22.96
N TYR A 340 -0.13 1.27 -24.13
CA TYR A 340 -1.27 1.61 -24.95
C TYR A 340 -2.09 0.37 -25.27
N PHE A 341 -3.37 0.37 -24.87
CA PHE A 341 -4.30 -0.73 -25.01
C PHE A 341 -5.41 -0.37 -26.02
N PRO A 342 -5.30 -0.85 -27.27
CA PRO A 342 -6.31 -0.58 -28.30
C PRO A 342 -7.60 -1.36 -28.05
N LYS A 343 -8.70 -0.89 -28.66
CA LYS A 343 -10.00 -1.56 -28.67
C LYS A 343 -9.93 -2.94 -29.31
N GLY A 344 -10.79 -3.86 -28.87
CA GLY A 344 -10.97 -5.18 -29.49
C GLY A 344 -9.72 -6.06 -29.38
N ASN A 345 -9.57 -7.00 -30.31
CA ASN A 345 -8.48 -7.99 -30.34
C ASN A 345 -7.17 -7.44 -30.92
N ASN A 346 -6.97 -6.13 -30.81
CA ASN A 346 -5.77 -5.51 -31.32
C ASN A 346 -4.59 -5.70 -30.35
N PRO A 347 -3.39 -6.00 -30.89
CA PRO A 347 -2.16 -6.06 -30.11
C PRO A 347 -1.83 -4.69 -29.51
N TRP A 348 -1.37 -4.71 -28.27
CA TRP A 348 -1.08 -3.52 -27.48
C TRP A 348 0.39 -3.12 -27.61
N TRP A 349 0.72 -1.89 -27.19
CA TRP A 349 2.02 -1.28 -27.46
C TRP A 349 2.65 -0.68 -26.22
N ARG A 350 3.98 -0.61 -26.24
CA ARG A 350 4.80 -0.03 -25.19
C ARG A 350 5.73 1.01 -25.79
N TYR A 351 5.91 2.11 -25.09
CA TYR A 351 6.82 3.17 -25.48
C TYR A 351 7.62 3.65 -24.29
N ASN A 352 8.93 3.51 -24.35
CA ASN A 352 9.81 3.99 -23.30
C ASN A 352 10.09 5.49 -23.51
N VAL A 353 9.79 6.31 -22.50
CA VAL A 353 9.82 7.77 -22.62
C VAL A 353 11.24 8.34 -22.73
N ASP A 354 12.23 7.62 -22.19
CA ASP A 354 13.62 8.08 -22.18
C ASP A 354 14.34 7.70 -23.48
N THR A 355 14.23 6.44 -23.88
CA THR A 355 14.89 5.89 -25.08
C THR A 355 14.12 6.18 -26.37
N LYS A 356 12.84 6.57 -26.25
CA LYS A 356 11.91 6.76 -27.36
C LYS A 356 11.66 5.48 -28.18
N ALA A 357 11.98 4.32 -27.62
CA ALA A 357 11.75 3.04 -28.26
C ALA A 357 10.28 2.64 -28.14
N ALA A 358 9.65 2.28 -29.26
CA ALA A 358 8.30 1.73 -29.32
C ALA A 358 8.36 0.25 -29.69
N SER A 359 7.54 -0.58 -29.05
CA SER A 359 7.44 -2.01 -29.34
C SER A 359 6.00 -2.51 -29.26
N LYS A 360 5.70 -3.49 -30.10
CA LYS A 360 4.40 -4.16 -30.17
C LYS A 360 4.45 -5.43 -29.32
N VAL A 361 3.44 -5.66 -28.50
CA VAL A 361 3.31 -6.88 -27.71
C VAL A 361 2.31 -7.81 -28.42
N SER A 362 2.78 -8.99 -28.81
CA SER A 362 2.05 -9.92 -29.70
C SER A 362 0.97 -10.78 -29.02
N ALA A 363 0.67 -10.53 -27.74
CA ALA A 363 -0.34 -11.29 -27.02
C ALA A 363 -1.74 -10.69 -27.28
N ASP A 364 -2.65 -11.53 -27.77
CA ASP A 364 -4.07 -11.24 -27.99
C ASP A 364 -4.83 -11.60 -26.70
N ILE A 365 -5.39 -10.62 -25.98
CA ILE A 365 -5.63 -10.78 -24.54
C ILE A 365 -6.94 -10.22 -23.99
N PHE A 366 -7.72 -9.51 -24.80
CA PHE A 366 -8.94 -8.86 -24.33
C PHE A 366 -9.98 -8.80 -25.45
N SER A 367 -11.04 -9.59 -25.35
CA SER A 367 -12.17 -9.55 -26.29
C SER A 367 -13.13 -8.38 -26.05
N SER A 368 -12.74 -7.38 -25.23
CA SER A 368 -13.60 -6.26 -24.87
C SER A 368 -13.52 -5.10 -25.87
N SER A 369 -14.66 -4.46 -26.09
CA SER A 369 -14.79 -3.28 -26.96
C SER A 369 -14.26 -1.98 -26.34
N LEU A 370 -13.92 -1.94 -25.05
CA LEU A 370 -13.11 -0.89 -24.40
C LEU A 370 -12.27 -1.52 -23.27
N LYS A 371 -11.11 -0.91 -22.95
CA LYS A 371 -10.10 -1.36 -21.98
C LYS A 371 -9.62 -0.18 -21.15
N PHE A 372 -9.70 -0.28 -19.84
CA PHE A 372 -9.25 0.76 -18.90
C PHE A 372 -8.19 0.18 -17.99
N PRO A 373 -6.92 0.49 -18.24
CA PRO A 373 -5.86 -0.09 -17.45
C PRO A 373 -5.51 0.82 -16.26
N VAL A 374 -5.23 0.22 -15.10
CA VAL A 374 -4.78 0.90 -13.89
C VAL A 374 -3.52 0.21 -13.38
N TYR A 375 -2.54 1.01 -12.99
CA TYR A 375 -1.31 0.51 -12.39
C TYR A 375 -1.46 0.32 -10.88
N ASP A 376 -1.12 -0.88 -10.41
CA ASP A 376 -0.90 -1.20 -9.00
C ASP A 376 0.61 -1.10 -8.71
N PRO A 377 1.09 0.01 -8.13
CA PRO A 377 2.48 0.18 -7.75
C PRO A 377 2.93 -0.73 -6.59
N VAL A 378 2.00 -1.22 -5.76
CA VAL A 378 2.34 -2.08 -4.62
C VAL A 378 2.75 -3.47 -5.10
N ARG A 379 2.02 -4.00 -6.09
CA ARG A 379 2.26 -5.34 -6.64
C ARG A 379 3.02 -5.32 -7.96
N ASN A 380 3.32 -4.14 -8.49
CA ASN A 380 3.90 -3.94 -9.82
C ASN A 380 3.08 -4.67 -10.91
N LEU A 381 1.77 -4.45 -10.88
CA LEU A 381 0.80 -5.05 -11.80
C LEU A 381 0.06 -3.99 -12.59
N VAL A 382 -0.39 -4.37 -13.77
CA VAL A 382 -1.41 -3.63 -14.50
C VAL A 382 -2.71 -4.43 -14.46
N ILE A 383 -3.77 -3.79 -14.00
CA ILE A 383 -5.12 -4.33 -13.99
C ILE A 383 -5.87 -3.69 -15.15
N VAL A 384 -6.40 -4.51 -16.04
CA VAL A 384 -7.13 -4.03 -17.22
C VAL A 384 -8.60 -4.40 -17.08
N PHE A 385 -9.42 -3.38 -16.89
CA PHE A 385 -10.87 -3.49 -16.83
C PHE A 385 -11.47 -3.47 -18.24
N GLY A 386 -12.39 -4.40 -18.52
CA GLY A 386 -13.16 -4.43 -19.77
C GLY A 386 -14.54 -3.77 -19.65
N ASN A 387 -15.30 -3.72 -20.75
CA ASN A 387 -16.70 -3.25 -20.78
C ASN A 387 -17.68 -4.10 -19.95
N TYR A 388 -17.27 -5.29 -19.50
CA TYR A 388 -18.02 -6.13 -18.59
C TYR A 388 -17.30 -6.16 -17.24
N PRO A 389 -17.77 -5.43 -16.21
CA PRO A 389 -17.09 -5.34 -14.91
C PRO A 389 -17.08 -6.67 -14.13
N ALA A 390 -17.73 -7.73 -14.64
CA ALA A 390 -17.67 -9.07 -14.05
C ALA A 390 -16.26 -9.71 -14.14
N GLY A 391 -15.37 -9.23 -15.02
CA GLY A 391 -14.01 -9.74 -15.15
C GLY A 391 -12.99 -8.67 -15.55
N PHE A 392 -11.83 -8.69 -14.91
CA PHE A 392 -10.64 -7.92 -15.28
C PHE A 392 -9.48 -8.90 -15.51
N LYS A 393 -8.44 -8.45 -16.21
CA LYS A 393 -7.20 -9.24 -16.31
C LYS A 393 -6.07 -8.54 -15.59
N LEU A 394 -5.13 -9.36 -15.14
CA LEU A 394 -3.87 -8.93 -14.57
C LEU A 394 -2.77 -9.09 -15.61
N VAL A 395 -1.87 -8.12 -15.67
CA VAL A 395 -0.66 -8.14 -16.49
C VAL A 395 0.52 -7.90 -15.55
N ASN A 396 1.47 -8.85 -15.53
CA ASN A 396 2.71 -8.69 -14.79
C ASN A 396 3.62 -7.70 -15.53
N VAL A 397 4.13 -6.69 -14.81
CA VAL A 397 5.01 -5.67 -15.38
C VAL A 397 6.42 -6.18 -15.70
N THR A 398 6.80 -7.37 -15.22
CA THR A 398 8.13 -7.96 -15.50
C THR A 398 8.07 -9.15 -16.43
N ASP A 399 6.89 -9.75 -16.62
CA ASP A 399 6.69 -10.92 -17.49
C ASP A 399 5.43 -10.77 -18.33
N PHE A 400 5.55 -10.00 -19.42
CA PHE A 400 4.43 -9.65 -20.31
C PHE A 400 3.92 -10.82 -21.16
N ASN A 401 4.71 -11.90 -21.27
CA ASN A 401 4.43 -13.01 -22.17
C ASN A 401 3.79 -14.21 -21.48
N ARG A 402 3.80 -14.28 -20.14
CA ARG A 402 3.53 -15.55 -19.45
C ARG A 402 2.24 -15.66 -18.65
N ASP A 403 1.61 -14.59 -18.19
CA ASP A 403 0.50 -14.75 -17.24
C ASP A 403 -0.63 -13.73 -17.43
N LEU A 404 -1.55 -14.07 -18.33
CA LEU A 404 -2.81 -13.35 -18.54
C LEU A 404 -3.93 -14.18 -17.96
N ARG A 405 -4.14 -14.02 -16.66
CA ARG A 405 -5.12 -14.82 -15.91
C ARG A 405 -6.28 -13.97 -15.47
N GLU A 406 -7.47 -14.56 -15.55
CA GLU A 406 -8.60 -14.07 -14.78
C GLU A 406 -8.30 -14.39 -13.32
N PRO A 407 -8.31 -13.39 -12.43
CA PRO A 407 -8.13 -13.66 -11.02
C PRO A 407 -9.36 -14.39 -10.47
N VAL A 408 -9.18 -15.00 -9.29
CA VAL A 408 -10.32 -15.45 -8.50
C VAL A 408 -11.03 -14.22 -7.96
N ILE A 409 -12.34 -14.12 -8.17
CA ILE A 409 -13.15 -12.97 -7.77
C ILE A 409 -14.29 -13.42 -6.86
N THR A 410 -14.52 -12.69 -5.77
CA THR A 410 -15.71 -12.82 -4.91
C THR A 410 -16.43 -11.47 -4.76
N GLY A 411 -17.61 -11.50 -4.15
CA GLY A 411 -18.48 -10.33 -4.04
C GLY A 411 -19.32 -10.12 -5.30
N THR A 412 -20.21 -9.13 -5.25
CA THR A 412 -21.08 -8.81 -6.38
C THR A 412 -20.41 -7.74 -7.23
N PRO A 413 -20.00 -8.05 -8.48
CA PRO A 413 -19.47 -7.04 -9.37
C PRO A 413 -20.54 -5.96 -9.64
N PRO A 414 -20.12 -4.74 -10.00
CA PRO A 414 -21.04 -3.73 -10.50
C PRO A 414 -21.92 -4.29 -11.64
N ALA A 415 -23.17 -3.82 -11.73
CA ALA A 415 -24.10 -4.29 -12.75
C ALA A 415 -23.51 -4.16 -14.17
N ALA A 416 -23.62 -5.22 -14.98
CA ALA A 416 -23.11 -5.24 -16.35
C ALA A 416 -23.78 -4.17 -17.23
N TYR A 417 -23.02 -3.60 -18.16
CA TYR A 417 -23.47 -2.52 -19.02
C TYR A 417 -23.96 -3.06 -20.37
N SER A 418 -25.01 -2.41 -20.92
CA SER A 418 -25.53 -2.68 -22.26
C SER A 418 -24.50 -2.36 -23.34
N SER A 419 -24.63 -3.03 -24.47
CA SER A 419 -23.60 -3.29 -25.50
C SER A 419 -22.87 -2.10 -26.14
N GLU A 420 -23.30 -0.85 -25.96
CA GLU A 420 -22.52 0.35 -26.29
C GLU A 420 -22.86 1.46 -25.30
N GLY A 421 -21.88 2.03 -24.59
CA GLY A 421 -22.06 3.29 -23.86
C GLY A 421 -22.39 3.20 -22.36
N ARG A 422 -21.42 2.75 -21.56
CA ARG A 422 -21.00 3.43 -20.32
C ARG A 422 -19.48 3.33 -20.21
N GLY A 423 -18.79 3.86 -21.23
CA GLY A 423 -17.34 3.75 -21.38
C GLY A 423 -16.60 4.52 -20.28
N GLY A 424 -16.17 3.80 -19.25
CA GLY A 424 -15.20 4.30 -18.28
C GLY A 424 -15.85 5.04 -17.12
N ASP A 425 -16.26 4.27 -16.11
CA ASP A 425 -16.54 4.79 -14.76
C ASP A 425 -15.34 5.53 -14.17
N GLY A 426 -14.17 5.31 -14.78
CA GLY A 426 -12.88 5.82 -14.36
C GLY A 426 -12.43 4.99 -13.17
N TRP A 427 -11.32 4.30 -13.37
CA TRP A 427 -10.72 3.48 -12.34
C TRP A 427 -9.47 4.18 -11.85
N ALA A 428 -9.33 4.25 -10.53
CA ALA A 428 -8.15 4.83 -9.91
C ALA A 428 -7.75 3.98 -8.71
N TYR A 429 -6.44 3.77 -8.55
CA TYR A 429 -5.87 3.06 -7.42
C TYR A 429 -5.60 4.03 -6.27
N ASP A 430 -5.93 3.59 -5.06
CA ASP A 430 -5.63 4.24 -3.80
C ASP A 430 -4.47 3.50 -3.12
N PRO A 431 -3.23 4.02 -3.23
CA PRO A 431 -2.07 3.36 -2.64
C PRO A 431 -2.04 3.44 -1.12
N ILE A 432 -2.83 4.31 -0.49
CA ILE A 432 -2.85 4.46 0.97
C ILE A 432 -3.73 3.40 1.62
N ASN A 433 -4.82 3.04 0.95
CA ASN A 433 -5.78 2.05 1.44
C ASN A 433 -5.75 0.72 0.68
N ASP A 434 -4.82 0.58 -0.27
CA ASP A 434 -4.65 -0.58 -1.12
C ASP A 434 -5.96 -1.09 -1.75
N ARG A 435 -6.61 -0.22 -2.52
CA ARG A 435 -7.89 -0.55 -3.18
C ARG A 435 -8.12 0.27 -4.44
N PHE A 436 -8.98 -0.24 -5.31
CA PHE A 436 -9.37 0.46 -6.54
C PHE A 436 -10.76 1.02 -6.35
N TYR A 437 -10.93 2.29 -6.72
CA TYR A 437 -12.23 2.90 -6.80
C TYR A 437 -12.68 3.00 -8.24
N SER A 438 -13.98 2.86 -8.40
CA SER A 438 -14.71 3.27 -9.59
C SER A 438 -15.94 4.03 -9.14
N ARG A 439 -16.42 4.91 -10.00
CA ARG A 439 -17.71 5.53 -9.80
C ARG A 439 -18.84 4.48 -9.72
N ASN A 440 -19.80 4.67 -8.81
CA ASN A 440 -21.06 3.91 -8.84
C ASN A 440 -22.15 4.72 -9.57
N ASN A 441 -22.44 4.32 -10.81
CA ASN A 441 -23.42 5.01 -11.67
C ASN A 441 -24.89 4.77 -11.31
N THR A 442 -25.18 3.83 -10.40
CA THR A 442 -26.56 3.52 -9.98
C THR A 442 -27.00 4.42 -8.82
N SER A 443 -26.10 4.72 -7.88
CA SER A 443 -26.41 5.50 -6.68
C SER A 443 -25.82 6.91 -6.65
N GLY A 444 -24.94 7.28 -7.58
CA GLY A 444 -24.37 8.63 -7.74
C GLY A 444 -23.38 9.06 -6.64
N ALA A 445 -23.72 8.85 -5.36
CA ALA A 445 -22.93 9.21 -4.19
C ALA A 445 -21.97 8.10 -3.71
N ASN A 446 -22.27 6.83 -3.98
CA ASN A 446 -21.41 5.72 -3.58
C ASN A 446 -20.26 5.48 -4.57
N LEU A 447 -19.28 4.70 -4.16
CA LEU A 447 -18.21 4.21 -5.02
C LEU A 447 -18.25 2.68 -5.12
N ASN A 448 -17.93 2.15 -6.30
CA ASN A 448 -17.54 0.76 -6.44
C ASN A 448 -16.12 0.60 -5.90
N VAL A 449 -15.87 -0.50 -5.20
CA VAL A 449 -14.55 -0.82 -4.65
C VAL A 449 -14.14 -2.20 -5.11
N LEU A 450 -12.90 -2.32 -5.56
CA LEU A 450 -12.23 -3.60 -5.74
C LEU A 450 -11.07 -3.68 -4.77
N LEU A 451 -11.06 -4.73 -3.96
CA LEU A 451 -9.97 -5.05 -3.06
C LEU A 451 -9.07 -6.10 -3.70
N PRO A 452 -7.75 -5.85 -3.79
CA PRO A 452 -6.81 -6.91 -4.10
C PRO A 452 -6.80 -7.95 -2.96
N PRO A 453 -6.25 -9.15 -3.21
CA PRO A 453 -6.02 -10.12 -2.16
C PRO A 453 -5.19 -9.45 -1.05
N ALA A 454 -5.66 -9.60 0.19
CA ALA A 454 -4.95 -9.08 1.37
C ALA A 454 -3.52 -9.63 1.48
N SER A 455 -3.27 -10.79 0.85
CA SER A 455 -1.97 -11.42 0.80
C SER A 455 -1.86 -12.46 -0.34
N GLY A 456 -0.64 -12.88 -0.67
CA GLY A 456 -0.37 -13.96 -1.62
C GLY A 456 -0.18 -13.53 -3.06
N ASP A 457 -0.10 -14.52 -3.96
CA ASP A 457 0.05 -14.27 -5.40
C ASP A 457 -1.25 -13.66 -5.96
N PRO A 458 -1.23 -12.41 -6.46
CA PRO A 458 -2.42 -11.74 -6.99
C PRO A 458 -3.07 -12.45 -8.19
N PHE A 459 -2.34 -13.34 -8.89
CA PHE A 459 -2.88 -14.14 -10.00
C PHE A 459 -3.68 -15.36 -9.54
N THR A 460 -3.58 -15.76 -8.28
CA THR A 460 -4.29 -16.92 -7.71
C THR A 460 -5.13 -16.58 -6.48
N GLY A 461 -4.83 -15.46 -5.82
CA GLY A 461 -5.56 -14.92 -4.69
C GLY A 461 -6.93 -14.36 -5.08
N THR A 462 -7.81 -14.28 -4.08
CA THR A 462 -9.18 -13.81 -4.23
C THR A 462 -9.26 -12.28 -4.15
N TRP A 463 -9.68 -11.66 -5.25
CA TRP A 463 -10.05 -10.25 -5.31
C TRP A 463 -11.51 -10.08 -4.90
N THR A 464 -11.82 -9.03 -4.16
CA THR A 464 -13.16 -8.85 -3.58
C THR A 464 -13.84 -7.58 -4.10
N TRP A 465 -15.01 -7.75 -4.72
CA TRP A 465 -15.89 -6.64 -5.09
C TRP A 465 -16.69 -6.14 -3.88
N GLY A 466 -16.87 -4.82 -3.81
CA GLY A 466 -17.72 -4.18 -2.83
C GLY A 466 -18.25 -2.82 -3.28
N VAL A 467 -19.05 -2.21 -2.41
CA VAL A 467 -19.55 -0.84 -2.58
C VAL A 467 -19.24 -0.06 -1.32
N LEU A 468 -18.59 1.08 -1.49
CA LEU A 468 -18.42 2.05 -0.43
C LEU A 468 -19.63 2.98 -0.39
N GLN A 469 -20.32 3.00 0.75
CA GLN A 469 -21.47 3.87 0.96
C GLN A 469 -21.00 5.26 1.37
N ALA A 470 -21.58 6.30 0.78
CA ALA A 470 -21.40 7.66 1.28
C ALA A 470 -21.94 7.76 2.72
N SER A 471 -21.34 8.66 3.51
CA SER A 471 -21.81 8.95 4.86
C SER A 471 -23.27 9.38 4.85
N THR A 472 -24.03 9.05 5.90
CA THR A 472 -25.39 9.56 6.10
C THR A 472 -25.43 11.09 6.23
N GLU A 473 -24.30 11.71 6.53
CA GLU A 473 -24.14 13.17 6.59
C GLU A 473 -23.80 13.80 5.24
N ASN A 474 -23.67 13.00 4.18
CA ASN A 474 -23.38 13.49 2.84
C ASN A 474 -24.56 14.29 2.26
N THR A 475 -24.31 15.55 1.89
CA THR A 475 -25.33 16.44 1.31
C THR A 475 -25.12 16.72 -0.17
N VAL A 476 -24.01 16.26 -0.75
CA VAL A 476 -23.65 16.50 -2.15
C VAL A 476 -23.64 15.17 -2.91
N THR A 477 -24.26 15.13 -4.07
CA THR A 477 -24.24 13.95 -4.95
C THR A 477 -23.69 14.36 -6.31
N PRO A 478 -22.59 13.74 -6.78
CA PRO A 478 -22.12 13.94 -8.15
C PRO A 478 -23.21 13.57 -9.15
N THR A 479 -23.54 14.47 -10.08
CA THR A 479 -24.53 14.19 -11.13
C THR A 479 -24.08 13.04 -12.01
N ALA A 480 -24.98 12.22 -12.53
CA ALA A 480 -24.64 11.13 -13.46
C ALA A 480 -23.62 11.56 -14.53
N PRO A 481 -22.70 10.66 -14.93
CA PRO A 481 -21.79 10.98 -16.03
C PRO A 481 -22.60 11.24 -17.30
N THR A 482 -22.02 12.03 -18.20
CA THR A 482 -22.53 12.10 -19.57
C THR A 482 -22.50 10.70 -20.20
N PHE A 483 -23.30 10.49 -21.25
CA PHE A 483 -23.49 9.18 -21.90
C PHE A 483 -22.18 8.42 -22.19
N ASN A 484 -21.08 9.15 -22.39
CA ASN A 484 -19.80 8.55 -22.76
C ASN A 484 -18.88 8.25 -21.58
N GLY A 485 -19.13 8.65 -20.33
CA GLY A 485 -18.26 8.33 -19.17
C GLY A 485 -17.23 9.41 -18.82
N THR A 486 -16.26 9.08 -17.94
CA THR A 486 -15.33 10.07 -17.33
C THR A 486 -13.91 10.06 -17.89
N TYR A 487 -13.41 8.93 -18.41
CA TYR A 487 -12.13 8.86 -19.14
C TYR A 487 -10.93 9.56 -18.46
N GLY A 488 -10.50 9.09 -17.29
CA GLY A 488 -9.37 9.71 -16.56
C GLY A 488 -9.69 11.03 -15.85
N ARG A 489 -10.93 11.54 -15.97
CA ARG A 489 -11.45 12.63 -15.12
C ARG A 489 -11.92 12.16 -13.75
N PHE A 490 -12.03 10.85 -13.53
CA PHE A 490 -12.14 10.26 -12.20
C PHE A 490 -10.73 9.93 -11.70
N PHE A 491 -10.36 10.41 -10.53
CA PHE A 491 -9.01 10.29 -10.01
C PHE A 491 -8.99 10.04 -8.50
N VAL A 492 -7.88 9.51 -8.01
CA VAL A 492 -7.54 9.45 -6.59
C VAL A 492 -6.35 10.37 -6.37
N SER A 493 -6.40 11.15 -5.30
CA SER A 493 -5.22 11.82 -4.76
C SER A 493 -4.92 11.29 -3.36
N ALA A 494 -3.78 10.64 -3.23
CA ALA A 494 -3.27 10.15 -1.95
C ALA A 494 -2.82 11.33 -1.07
N ALA A 495 -2.16 12.33 -1.67
CA ALA A 495 -1.71 13.54 -1.01
C ALA A 495 -2.87 14.32 -0.37
N LEU A 496 -3.97 14.49 -1.11
CA LEU A 496 -5.17 15.16 -0.59
C LEU A 496 -6.09 14.22 0.19
N GLY A 497 -5.89 12.90 0.11
CA GLY A 497 -6.79 11.90 0.68
C GLY A 497 -8.21 12.07 0.15
N VAL A 498 -8.38 12.14 -1.17
CA VAL A 498 -9.68 12.28 -1.85
C VAL A 498 -9.80 11.42 -3.11
N VAL A 499 -11.04 11.09 -3.46
CA VAL A 499 -11.43 10.75 -4.84
C VAL A 499 -12.05 12.00 -5.47
N GLY A 500 -11.83 12.23 -6.76
CA GLY A 500 -12.45 13.36 -7.47
C GLY A 500 -13.02 12.99 -8.83
N VAL A 501 -14.01 13.78 -9.29
CA VAL A 501 -14.65 13.62 -10.60
C VAL A 501 -15.26 14.93 -11.12
N ILE A 502 -15.24 15.14 -12.44
CA ILE A 502 -15.99 16.20 -13.13
C ILE A 502 -16.79 15.64 -14.30
N ASN A 503 -18.08 16.02 -14.40
CA ASN A 503 -19.03 15.39 -15.32
C ASN A 503 -19.58 16.33 -16.38
N ASP A 504 -19.67 17.62 -16.11
CA ASP A 504 -20.23 18.62 -17.02
C ASP A 504 -19.46 19.95 -16.93
N VAL A 505 -19.47 20.72 -18.01
CA VAL A 505 -18.78 22.02 -18.07
C VAL A 505 -19.38 23.07 -17.14
N THR A 506 -20.66 22.95 -16.78
CA THR A 506 -21.38 23.84 -15.85
C THR A 506 -21.13 23.50 -14.39
N GLN A 507 -20.38 22.44 -14.12
CA GLN A 507 -20.18 21.93 -12.77
C GLN A 507 -18.79 22.27 -12.24
N LYS A 508 -18.73 22.36 -10.92
CA LYS A 508 -17.49 22.33 -10.15
C LYS A 508 -16.98 20.89 -10.05
N VAL A 509 -15.71 20.74 -9.66
CA VAL A 509 -15.14 19.40 -9.42
C VAL A 509 -15.78 18.82 -8.16
N TYR A 510 -16.31 17.61 -8.24
CA TYR A 510 -16.75 16.88 -7.06
C TYR A 510 -15.55 16.16 -6.46
N VAL A 511 -15.34 16.30 -5.15
CA VAL A 511 -14.34 15.52 -4.40
C VAL A 511 -15.02 14.84 -3.23
N MET A 512 -14.60 13.61 -2.92
CA MET A 512 -15.02 12.87 -1.73
C MET A 512 -13.82 12.66 -0.83
N ALA A 513 -13.94 12.95 0.46
CA ALA A 513 -12.90 12.63 1.43
C ALA A 513 -12.85 11.11 1.64
N ILE A 514 -11.70 10.51 1.38
CA ILE A 514 -11.42 9.10 1.67
C ILE A 514 -10.57 9.02 2.93
N THR A 515 -10.91 8.16 3.88
CA THR A 515 -10.11 7.98 5.10
C THR A 515 -9.18 6.79 5.00
N GLN A 516 -8.10 6.84 5.78
CA GLN A 516 -7.30 5.67 6.08
C GLN A 516 -8.19 4.64 6.81
N GLY A 517 -8.35 3.44 6.25
CA GLY A 517 -8.99 2.30 6.91
C GLY A 517 -10.52 2.34 7.09
N GLY A 518 -11.29 3.23 6.43
CA GLY A 518 -12.74 3.22 6.63
C GLY A 518 -13.43 1.95 6.10
N THR A 519 -14.44 1.51 6.85
CA THR A 519 -15.18 0.26 6.66
C THR A 519 -15.93 0.24 5.33
N ILE A 520 -15.68 -0.78 4.53
CA ILE A 520 -16.46 -1.07 3.32
C ILE A 520 -17.71 -1.84 3.77
N ALA A 521 -18.90 -1.32 3.48
CA ALA A 521 -20.13 -2.06 3.70
C ALA A 521 -20.19 -3.21 2.68
N ALA A 522 -19.83 -4.42 3.12
CA ALA A 522 -20.09 -5.62 2.34
C ALA A 522 -21.61 -5.74 2.14
N THR A 523 -22.07 -5.73 0.90
CA THR A 523 -23.42 -6.23 0.61
C THR A 523 -23.34 -7.75 0.52
N ALA A 524 -24.08 -8.39 1.42
CA ALA A 524 -24.13 -9.82 1.70
C ALA A 524 -22.95 -10.41 2.50
N SER A 525 -23.30 -10.95 3.67
CA SER A 525 -22.50 -11.86 4.47
C SER A 525 -22.10 -13.10 3.64
N VAL A 526 -20.81 -13.21 3.34
CA VAL A 526 -20.16 -14.50 3.07
C VAL A 526 -19.59 -14.96 4.41
N PRO A 527 -19.78 -16.21 4.84
CA PRO A 527 -19.17 -16.71 6.06
C PRO A 527 -17.66 -16.51 5.94
N VAL A 528 -17.05 -15.87 6.94
CA VAL A 528 -15.60 -15.91 7.15
C VAL A 528 -15.22 -17.39 7.13
N ALA A 529 -14.35 -17.79 6.22
CA ALA A 529 -13.79 -19.13 6.27
C ALA A 529 -13.12 -19.25 7.64
N THR A 530 -13.71 -20.05 8.52
CA THR A 530 -13.11 -20.43 9.79
C THR A 530 -11.73 -21.02 9.48
N GLN A 531 -10.68 -20.45 10.08
CA GLN A 531 -9.34 -21.04 10.07
C GLN A 531 -9.47 -22.53 10.42
N SER A 532 -8.83 -23.40 9.62
CA SER A 532 -8.82 -24.83 9.90
C SER A 532 -8.40 -25.05 11.35
N SER A 533 -9.04 -25.99 12.05
CA SER A 533 -8.61 -26.38 13.40
C SER A 533 -7.21 -27.00 13.41
N THR A 534 -6.66 -27.31 12.23
CA THR A 534 -5.29 -27.77 12.02
C THR A 534 -4.64 -27.09 10.82
N PRO A 535 -4.22 -25.81 10.94
CA PRO A 535 -3.77 -25.00 9.81
C PRO A 535 -2.30 -25.21 9.42
N PHE A 536 -1.55 -26.01 10.20
CA PHE A 536 -0.17 -26.37 9.91
C PHE A 536 -0.05 -27.80 9.40
N SER A 537 0.90 -28.07 8.51
CA SER A 537 1.09 -29.41 7.97
C SER A 537 2.50 -29.75 7.53
N ILE A 538 2.86 -31.03 7.68
CA ILE A 538 4.09 -31.64 7.17
C ILE A 538 3.68 -32.89 6.41
N GLY A 539 3.78 -32.85 5.08
CA GLY A 539 3.20 -33.87 4.22
C GLY A 539 1.68 -34.01 4.46
N THR A 540 1.21 -35.20 4.80
CA THR A 540 -0.21 -35.46 5.11
C THR A 540 -0.58 -35.20 6.58
N ARG A 541 0.40 -34.98 7.46
CA ARG A 541 0.17 -34.75 8.89
C ARG A 541 -0.30 -33.31 9.09
N LYS A 542 -1.33 -33.11 9.91
CA LYS A 542 -1.94 -31.82 10.23
C LYS A 542 -1.78 -31.50 11.71
N PHE A 543 -1.55 -30.23 12.05
CA PHE A 543 -1.29 -29.76 13.41
C PHE A 543 -2.11 -28.49 13.70
N ALA A 544 -2.57 -28.38 14.95
CA ALA A 544 -3.35 -27.24 15.42
C ALA A 544 -2.49 -25.98 15.61
N THR A 545 -1.22 -26.15 15.96
CA THR A 545 -0.28 -25.06 16.23
C THR A 545 1.01 -25.24 15.45
N GLY A 546 1.67 -24.13 15.12
CA GLY A 546 2.97 -24.10 14.49
C GLY A 546 4.05 -24.65 15.41
N GLN A 547 3.89 -24.51 16.73
CA GLN A 547 4.79 -25.15 17.69
C GLN A 547 4.67 -26.68 17.65
N ASP A 548 3.46 -27.24 17.61
CA ASP A 548 3.29 -28.70 17.49
C ASP A 548 3.85 -29.23 16.17
N ALA A 549 3.68 -28.49 15.08
CA ALA A 549 4.29 -28.82 13.80
C ALA A 549 5.83 -28.81 13.90
N SER A 550 6.41 -27.78 14.50
CA SER A 550 7.86 -27.66 14.68
C SER A 550 8.45 -28.75 15.57
N ASP A 551 7.79 -29.09 16.68
CA ASP A 551 8.25 -30.15 17.59
C ASP A 551 8.19 -31.54 16.92
N ALA A 552 7.36 -31.69 15.89
CA ALA A 552 7.18 -32.94 15.17
C ALA A 552 7.92 -33.01 13.82
N ALA A 553 8.58 -31.91 13.42
CA ALA A 553 9.40 -31.80 12.22
C ALA A 553 10.81 -32.36 12.44
N VAL A 554 11.40 -32.92 11.38
CA VAL A 554 12.81 -33.35 11.36
C VAL A 554 13.62 -32.51 10.36
N ASP A 555 14.94 -32.70 10.36
CA ASP A 555 15.84 -31.97 9.47
C ASP A 555 15.45 -32.11 8.00
N GLY A 556 15.24 -30.98 7.31
CA GLY A 556 14.86 -30.92 5.89
C GLY A 556 13.35 -30.89 5.61
N ASP A 557 12.50 -30.96 6.64
CA ASP A 557 11.05 -30.88 6.46
C ASP A 557 10.59 -29.49 5.97
N THR A 558 9.39 -29.47 5.39
CA THR A 558 8.64 -28.23 5.15
C THR A 558 7.37 -28.25 5.99
N ILE A 559 7.20 -27.24 6.85
CA ILE A 559 5.94 -26.91 7.50
C ILE A 559 5.20 -25.95 6.59
N TYR A 560 4.09 -26.41 6.02
CA TYR A 560 3.14 -25.55 5.35
C TYR A 560 2.17 -24.95 6.38
N VAL A 561 2.01 -23.64 6.33
CA VAL A 561 1.02 -22.90 7.12
C VAL A 561 -0.03 -22.32 6.18
N GLU A 562 -1.30 -22.50 6.50
CA GLU A 562 -2.40 -21.86 5.78
C GLU A 562 -2.35 -20.33 5.99
N PRO A 563 -2.78 -19.49 5.03
CA PRO A 563 -2.88 -18.06 5.29
C PRO A 563 -3.91 -17.76 6.39
N GLY A 564 -3.61 -16.78 7.25
CA GLY A 564 -4.43 -16.47 8.41
C GLY A 564 -3.65 -15.72 9.49
N LEU A 565 -4.35 -15.31 10.55
CA LEU A 565 -3.75 -14.71 11.74
C LEU A 565 -3.38 -15.82 12.73
N TYR A 566 -2.16 -15.73 13.26
CA TYR A 566 -1.57 -16.64 14.21
C TYR A 566 -1.11 -15.85 15.43
N THR A 567 -1.62 -16.23 16.58
CA THR A 567 -1.35 -15.56 17.86
C THR A 567 -0.32 -16.33 18.69
N GLU A 568 0.43 -17.23 18.06
CA GLU A 568 1.43 -18.07 18.69
C GLU A 568 2.86 -17.62 18.38
N SER A 569 3.79 -18.07 19.21
CA SER A 569 5.23 -18.02 18.92
C SER A 569 5.72 -19.42 18.57
N ILE A 570 6.66 -19.51 17.62
CA ILE A 570 7.19 -20.76 17.11
C ILE A 570 8.71 -20.81 17.32
N LEU A 571 9.19 -21.91 17.90
CA LEU A 571 10.60 -22.25 17.95
C LEU A 571 10.92 -23.30 16.88
N LEU A 572 11.67 -22.91 15.85
CA LEU A 572 12.17 -23.80 14.80
C LEU A 572 13.46 -24.49 15.26
N ARG A 573 13.36 -25.79 15.60
CA ARG A 573 14.47 -26.59 16.16
C ARG A 573 15.29 -27.33 15.11
N ALA A 574 14.63 -27.92 14.11
CA ALA A 574 15.28 -28.73 13.09
C ALA A 574 16.09 -27.88 12.10
N ASN A 575 17.13 -28.47 11.51
CA ASN A 575 17.94 -27.86 10.46
C ASN A 575 17.27 -28.00 9.09
N ARG A 576 17.54 -27.09 8.16
CA ARG A 576 16.97 -27.07 6.80
C ARG A 576 15.44 -27.14 6.81
N LEU A 577 14.82 -26.63 7.87
CA LEU A 577 13.39 -26.58 8.05
C LEU A 577 12.83 -25.36 7.33
N SER A 578 11.82 -25.59 6.51
CA SER A 578 11.12 -24.50 5.81
C SER A 578 9.76 -24.25 6.44
N LEU A 579 9.49 -23.03 6.91
CA LEU A 579 8.15 -22.57 7.28
C LEU A 579 7.60 -21.73 6.12
N ILE A 580 6.61 -22.27 5.41
CA ILE A 580 6.12 -21.71 4.14
C ILE A 580 4.61 -21.52 4.19
N CYS A 581 4.16 -20.28 3.95
CA CYS A 581 2.81 -20.03 3.46
C CYS A 581 2.84 -20.09 1.92
N PRO A 582 2.30 -21.15 1.28
CA PRO A 582 2.46 -21.36 -0.16
C PRO A 582 1.60 -20.41 -1.00
N SER A 583 0.51 -19.89 -0.43
CA SER A 583 -0.45 -18.95 -1.04
C SER A 583 -1.08 -18.09 0.06
N GLY A 584 -1.14 -16.77 -0.13
CA GLY A 584 -1.55 -15.84 0.93
C GLY A 584 -0.36 -15.44 1.82
N VAL A 585 -0.64 -15.01 3.06
CA VAL A 585 0.36 -14.70 4.09
C VAL A 585 -0.10 -15.30 5.41
N ALA A 586 0.83 -15.93 6.13
CA ALA A 586 0.64 -16.29 7.52
C ALA A 586 1.12 -15.13 8.40
N VAL A 587 0.18 -14.46 9.06
CA VAL A 587 0.44 -13.26 9.87
C VAL A 587 0.60 -13.69 11.32
N PHE A 588 1.78 -13.50 11.90
CA PHE A 588 2.04 -13.78 13.31
C PHE A 588 2.06 -12.48 14.11
N SER A 589 1.27 -12.41 15.19
CA SER A 589 1.13 -11.21 16.01
C SER A 589 1.26 -11.52 17.50
N ALA A 590 2.03 -10.69 18.23
CA ALA A 590 2.22 -10.83 19.69
C ALA A 590 1.18 -10.07 20.53
N SER A 591 0.09 -9.58 19.93
CA SER A 591 -0.95 -8.77 20.58
C SER A 591 -1.83 -9.55 21.59
N THR A 592 -1.69 -10.88 21.71
CA THR A 592 -2.71 -11.73 22.38
C THR A 592 -2.19 -12.91 23.23
N VAL A 593 -0.88 -13.19 23.32
CA VAL A 593 -0.36 -14.33 24.13
C VAL A 593 1.03 -14.05 24.72
N ALA A 594 1.33 -14.65 25.88
CA ALA A 594 2.65 -14.64 26.50
C ALA A 594 3.72 -15.24 25.58
N TYR A 595 4.85 -14.55 25.43
CA TYR A 595 6.05 -15.10 24.78
C TYR A 595 6.46 -16.39 25.49
N LYS A 596 6.53 -17.52 24.77
CA LYS A 596 7.03 -18.76 25.38
C LYS A 596 8.54 -18.70 25.67
N TRP A 597 9.28 -17.78 25.03
CA TRP A 597 10.75 -17.68 25.13
C TRP A 597 11.30 -16.24 25.27
N ASP A 598 10.46 -15.22 25.48
CA ASP A 598 10.83 -13.80 25.70
C ASP A 598 11.84 -13.18 24.71
N LYS A 599 11.93 -13.73 23.48
CA LYS A 599 12.95 -13.32 22.50
C LYS A 599 12.41 -13.02 21.12
N ALA A 600 11.44 -13.78 20.63
CA ALA A 600 10.87 -13.59 19.31
C ALA A 600 9.49 -14.22 19.15
N ILE A 601 8.79 -13.79 18.10
CA ILE A 601 7.62 -14.51 17.58
C ILE A 601 8.09 -15.77 16.86
N ILE A 602 9.11 -15.66 16.00
CA ILE A 602 9.79 -16.82 15.41
C ILE A 602 11.23 -16.88 15.92
N LEU A 603 11.53 -17.89 16.72
CA LEU A 603 12.86 -18.18 17.20
C LEU A 603 13.47 -19.32 16.39
N ILE A 604 14.65 -19.10 15.81
CA ILE A 604 15.32 -20.08 14.94
C ILE A 604 16.56 -20.61 15.65
N ASN A 605 16.49 -21.85 16.12
CA ASN A 605 17.64 -22.55 16.71
C ASN A 605 18.31 -23.52 15.72
N GLY A 606 17.55 -24.06 14.77
CA GLY A 606 18.10 -24.90 13.70
C GLY A 606 18.90 -24.11 12.66
N ASN A 607 19.73 -24.82 11.90
CA ASN A 607 20.58 -24.23 10.86
C ASN A 607 19.93 -24.25 9.48
N ASP A 608 20.24 -23.28 8.62
CA ASP A 608 19.85 -23.21 7.20
C ASP A 608 18.34 -23.25 6.97
N ASN A 609 17.58 -22.62 7.87
CA ASN A 609 16.11 -22.61 7.80
C ASN A 609 15.60 -21.57 6.80
N VAL A 610 14.37 -21.76 6.34
CA VAL A 610 13.72 -20.91 5.33
C VAL A 610 12.38 -20.39 5.85
N LEU A 611 12.15 -19.09 5.72
CA LEU A 611 10.84 -18.46 5.91
C LEU A 611 10.33 -17.93 4.57
N ARG A 612 9.06 -18.23 4.23
CA ARG A 612 8.42 -17.69 3.03
C ARG A 612 6.94 -17.39 3.23
N GLY A 613 6.50 -16.20 2.79
CA GLY A 613 5.10 -15.78 2.91
C GLY A 613 4.68 -15.53 4.36
N ILE A 614 5.61 -15.07 5.18
CA ILE A 614 5.40 -14.84 6.61
C ILE A 614 5.32 -13.34 6.87
N GLU A 615 4.32 -12.91 7.62
CA GLU A 615 4.23 -11.55 8.13
C GLU A 615 4.31 -11.57 9.65
N ILE A 616 5.04 -10.61 10.22
CA ILE A 616 5.21 -10.52 11.68
C ILE A 616 5.10 -9.06 12.11
N TYR A 617 4.17 -8.79 13.03
CA TYR A 617 4.04 -7.46 13.61
C TYR A 617 3.75 -7.46 15.09
N GLY A 618 4.00 -6.31 15.73
CA GLY A 618 3.67 -6.09 17.13
C GLY A 618 4.53 -6.86 18.13
N SER A 619 5.70 -7.38 17.74
CA SER A 619 6.61 -8.01 18.71
C SER A 619 7.21 -6.99 19.67
N THR A 620 7.17 -7.29 20.96
CA THR A 620 7.64 -6.49 22.09
C THR A 620 8.60 -7.24 23.06
N PRO A 621 9.50 -8.12 22.59
CA PRO A 621 10.52 -8.68 23.49
C PRO A 621 11.47 -7.58 23.99
N ASN A 622 12.13 -7.81 25.13
CA ASN A 622 13.13 -6.89 25.70
C ASN A 622 14.29 -6.62 24.72
N GLU A 623 15.09 -5.59 25.01
CA GLU A 623 16.33 -5.26 24.33
C GLU A 623 17.20 -6.53 24.11
N GLY A 624 17.44 -6.88 22.83
CA GLY A 624 18.04 -8.16 22.43
C GLY A 624 17.07 -9.26 21.97
N GLY A 625 15.84 -8.87 21.60
CA GLY A 625 14.87 -9.69 20.87
C GLY A 625 14.52 -9.12 19.48
N GLY A 626 13.54 -9.73 18.81
CA GLY A 626 13.02 -9.25 17.52
C GLY A 626 11.83 -10.06 16.99
N ALA A 627 11.25 -9.66 15.87
CA ALA A 627 10.21 -10.44 15.19
C ALA A 627 10.73 -11.84 14.81
N VAL A 628 11.93 -11.88 14.22
CA VAL A 628 12.71 -13.11 14.04
C VAL A 628 14.05 -13.00 14.76
N VAL A 629 14.35 -13.99 15.61
CA VAL A 629 15.67 -14.13 16.24
C VAL A 629 16.33 -15.42 15.77
N VAL A 630 17.59 -15.29 15.32
CA VAL A 630 18.38 -16.40 14.79
C VAL A 630 19.50 -16.75 15.77
N ASN A 631 19.37 -17.90 16.42
CA ASN A 631 20.39 -18.52 17.28
C ASN A 631 21.15 -19.65 16.58
N GLY A 632 20.59 -20.20 15.49
CA GLY A 632 21.30 -21.12 14.59
C GLY A 632 22.19 -20.40 13.57
N SER A 633 22.81 -21.16 12.68
CA SER A 633 23.59 -20.66 11.54
C SER A 633 22.77 -20.81 10.26
N GLY A 634 22.69 -19.79 9.41
CA GLY A 634 21.98 -19.87 8.13
C GLY A 634 20.49 -19.55 8.24
N LEU A 635 20.03 -18.53 7.50
CA LEU A 635 18.61 -18.23 7.35
C LEU A 635 18.34 -17.62 5.96
N THR A 636 17.32 -18.12 5.28
CA THR A 636 16.77 -17.47 4.08
C THR A 636 15.34 -16.98 4.34
N ILE A 637 15.08 -15.71 4.06
CA ILE A 637 13.75 -15.10 4.15
C ILE A 637 13.35 -14.65 2.75
N ASN A 638 12.24 -15.18 2.26
CA ASN A 638 11.73 -14.85 0.93
C ASN A 638 10.32 -14.28 1.05
N GLN A 639 9.99 -13.21 0.31
CA GLN A 639 8.60 -12.73 0.15
C GLN A 639 7.86 -12.60 1.50
N SER A 640 8.52 -12.01 2.49
CA SER A 640 8.04 -11.90 3.88
C SER A 640 8.10 -10.46 4.36
N TYR A 641 7.23 -10.11 5.31
CA TYR A 641 7.02 -8.72 5.74
C TYR A 641 7.03 -8.58 7.27
N PHE A 642 8.05 -7.94 7.84
CA PHE A 642 8.11 -7.72 9.29
C PHE A 642 8.03 -6.24 9.61
N HIS A 643 7.06 -5.85 10.44
CA HIS A 643 6.83 -4.42 10.68
C HIS A 643 6.24 -4.10 12.05
N ASP A 644 6.36 -2.84 12.46
CA ASP A 644 5.72 -2.34 13.69
C ASP A 644 6.08 -3.18 14.92
N ASN A 645 7.35 -3.56 15.00
CA ASN A 645 7.91 -4.35 16.09
C ASN A 645 8.67 -3.42 17.03
N ALA A 646 8.39 -3.45 18.33
CA ALA A 646 9.13 -2.65 19.31
C ALA A 646 10.59 -3.13 19.47
N ALA A 647 10.90 -4.36 19.07
CA ALA A 647 12.28 -4.86 19.03
C ALA A 647 12.83 -4.88 17.59
N ASN A 648 13.91 -5.63 17.33
CA ASN A 648 14.45 -5.74 15.97
C ASN A 648 13.45 -6.40 15.01
N GLY A 649 13.51 -6.10 13.71
CA GLY A 649 12.77 -6.88 12.72
C GLY A 649 13.40 -8.27 12.55
N VAL A 650 14.69 -8.28 12.21
CA VAL A 650 15.53 -9.49 12.19
C VAL A 650 16.73 -9.27 13.09
N LEU A 651 16.96 -10.19 14.02
CA LEU A 651 18.12 -10.17 14.92
C LEU A 651 18.91 -11.48 14.83
N ASN A 652 20.20 -11.36 14.51
CA ASN A 652 21.20 -12.39 14.79
C ASN A 652 22.28 -11.79 15.69
N GLY A 653 22.24 -12.02 17.00
CA GLY A 653 23.14 -11.39 17.97
C GLY A 653 24.50 -12.09 18.15
N GLY A 654 24.67 -13.30 17.63
CA GLY A 654 25.80 -14.17 17.96
C GLY A 654 27.03 -14.07 17.05
N ILE A 655 27.96 -15.01 17.26
CA ILE A 655 29.16 -15.21 16.44
C ILE A 655 29.00 -16.55 15.72
N PHE A 656 28.72 -16.49 14.42
CA PHE A 656 28.50 -17.66 13.57
C PHE A 656 29.27 -17.51 12.25
N PRO A 657 30.61 -17.71 12.24
CA PRO A 657 31.47 -17.32 11.12
C PRO A 657 31.21 -18.05 9.79
N ALA A 658 30.38 -19.10 9.80
CA ALA A 658 29.96 -19.85 8.61
C ALA A 658 28.53 -19.51 8.14
N SER A 659 27.79 -18.71 8.91
CA SER A 659 26.37 -18.39 8.70
C SER A 659 26.17 -17.40 7.56
N ASP A 660 25.19 -17.66 6.70
CA ASP A 660 24.68 -16.70 5.73
C ASP A 660 23.24 -16.33 6.06
N ILE A 661 22.94 -15.04 6.07
CA ILE A 661 21.56 -14.56 6.20
C ILE A 661 21.18 -13.87 4.89
N ILE A 662 20.11 -14.35 4.27
CA ILE A 662 19.67 -13.92 2.95
C ILE A 662 18.22 -13.45 3.03
N LEU A 663 17.95 -12.23 2.57
CA LEU A 663 16.59 -11.70 2.40
C LEU A 663 16.35 -11.42 0.91
N ASN A 664 15.31 -12.01 0.34
CA ASN A 664 14.90 -11.79 -1.06
C ASN A 664 13.46 -11.29 -1.13
N ASP A 665 13.22 -10.19 -1.83
CA ASP A 665 11.88 -9.64 -2.09
C ASP A 665 11.05 -9.46 -0.81
N SER A 666 11.73 -9.08 0.27
CA SER A 666 11.16 -8.94 1.61
C SER A 666 11.12 -7.49 2.06
N LYS A 667 10.24 -7.20 3.01
CA LYS A 667 10.07 -5.86 3.57
C LYS A 667 10.22 -5.87 5.09
N ILE A 668 11.06 -5.00 5.63
CA ILE A 668 11.30 -4.88 7.08
C ILE A 668 11.22 -3.40 7.49
N GLU A 669 10.20 -2.95 8.21
CA GLU A 669 10.04 -1.52 8.47
C GLU A 669 9.44 -1.17 9.83
N ARG A 670 9.65 0.07 10.28
CA ARG A 670 9.09 0.58 11.55
C ARG A 670 9.38 -0.34 12.74
N CYS A 671 10.59 -0.91 12.79
CA CYS A 671 11.04 -1.72 13.91
C CYS A 671 11.94 -0.91 14.85
N GLY A 672 11.93 -1.26 16.13
CA GLY A 672 12.73 -0.66 17.19
C GLY A 672 11.89 0.09 18.24
N GLU A 673 12.47 0.26 19.42
CA GLU A 673 11.84 0.86 20.61
C GLU A 673 12.24 2.32 20.84
N GLY A 674 13.15 2.87 20.02
CA GLY A 674 13.63 4.24 20.17
C GLY A 674 14.96 4.37 20.93
N SER A 675 15.57 3.27 21.38
CA SER A 675 16.82 3.30 22.16
C SER A 675 18.09 3.54 21.32
N GLY A 676 18.00 3.34 19.99
CA GLY A 676 19.17 3.31 19.08
C GLY A 676 19.94 2.00 19.09
N LEU A 677 19.57 1.04 19.95
CA LEU A 677 20.18 -0.28 20.08
C LEU A 677 19.41 -1.37 19.32
N THR A 678 18.19 -1.06 18.88
CA THR A 678 17.35 -1.91 18.03
C THR A 678 17.33 -1.38 16.59
N HIS A 679 17.12 -2.26 15.63
CA HIS A 679 17.22 -1.96 14.20
C HIS A 679 16.20 -2.78 13.39
N ASN A 680 15.90 -2.34 12.17
CA ASN A 680 15.10 -3.17 11.25
C ASN A 680 15.81 -4.51 11.02
N ILE A 681 17.08 -4.47 10.63
CA ILE A 681 17.90 -5.66 10.38
C ILE A 681 19.20 -5.52 11.16
N TYR A 682 19.46 -6.46 12.08
CA TYR A 682 20.73 -6.61 12.77
C TYR A 682 21.30 -8.00 12.53
N VAL A 683 22.54 -8.06 12.08
CA VAL A 683 23.33 -9.30 12.07
C VAL A 683 24.65 -9.13 12.80
N GLY A 684 25.03 -10.17 13.52
CA GLY A 684 26.26 -10.29 14.27
C GLY A 684 27.43 -10.69 13.38
N ARG A 685 28.38 -11.43 13.95
CA ARG A 685 29.60 -11.84 13.24
C ARG A 685 29.32 -13.10 12.45
N ILE A 686 28.88 -12.92 11.21
CA ILE A 686 28.52 -14.01 10.28
C ILE A 686 29.37 -13.98 9.00
N ARG A 687 29.29 -15.04 8.17
CA ARG A 687 29.98 -15.08 6.87
C ARG A 687 29.44 -14.03 5.92
N SER A 688 28.12 -14.02 5.69
CA SER A 688 27.53 -13.03 4.81
C SER A 688 26.11 -12.60 5.16
N LEU A 689 25.80 -11.33 4.90
CA LEU A 689 24.44 -10.81 4.79
C LEU A 689 24.18 -10.44 3.33
N VAL A 690 23.10 -10.98 2.76
CA VAL A 690 22.68 -10.69 1.39
C VAL A 690 21.25 -10.15 1.39
N LEU A 691 21.06 -8.94 0.86
CA LEU A 691 19.76 -8.31 0.67
C LEU A 691 19.51 -8.12 -0.83
N ASN A 692 18.57 -8.87 -1.38
CA ASN A 692 18.17 -8.77 -2.79
C ASN A 692 16.76 -8.18 -2.87
N ASN A 693 16.63 -7.04 -3.57
CA ASN A 693 15.37 -6.33 -3.75
C ASN A 693 14.56 -6.15 -2.45
N THR A 694 15.27 -5.92 -1.33
CA THR A 694 14.67 -5.79 -0.01
C THR A 694 14.27 -4.34 0.26
N ILE A 695 13.13 -4.14 0.91
CA ILE A 695 12.70 -2.83 1.38
C ILE A 695 12.96 -2.74 2.88
N SER A 696 13.62 -1.66 3.33
CA SER A 696 13.75 -1.39 4.77
C SER A 696 13.53 0.08 5.08
N ASN A 697 12.49 0.39 5.86
CA ASN A 697 12.03 1.77 6.06
C ASN A 697 11.86 2.15 7.54
N ASP A 698 12.11 3.42 7.83
CA ASP A 698 11.71 4.13 9.05
C ASP A 698 11.96 3.38 10.38
N PRO A 699 13.16 2.83 10.63
CA PRO A 699 13.46 2.27 11.94
C PRO A 699 13.21 3.32 13.02
N TYR A 700 12.64 2.91 14.15
CA TYR A 700 12.34 3.82 15.26
C TYR A 700 13.61 4.01 16.10
N ILE A 701 14.50 4.89 15.62
CA ILE A 701 15.86 5.16 16.13
C ILE A 701 16.73 3.89 16.02
N GLY A 702 17.85 3.97 15.29
CA GLY A 702 18.65 2.79 14.92
C GLY A 702 19.04 2.79 13.44
N HIS A 703 19.17 1.64 12.79
CA HIS A 703 19.60 1.56 11.39
C HIS A 703 18.61 0.75 10.55
N ASN A 704 18.54 1.03 9.24
CA ASN A 704 17.84 0.14 8.32
C ASN A 704 18.56 -1.23 8.29
N VAL A 705 19.91 -1.19 8.30
CA VAL A 705 20.78 -2.36 8.35
C VAL A 705 21.99 -2.10 9.26
N LYS A 706 22.15 -2.92 10.31
CA LYS A 706 23.36 -3.01 11.15
C LYS A 706 24.02 -4.36 10.89
N SER A 707 25.18 -4.36 10.23
CA SER A 707 25.85 -5.58 9.81
C SER A 707 27.25 -5.71 10.38
N ARG A 708 27.47 -6.72 11.24
CA ARG A 708 28.81 -7.14 11.66
C ARG A 708 29.34 -8.32 10.83
N ALA A 709 28.73 -8.62 9.68
CA ALA A 709 29.14 -9.73 8.81
C ALA A 709 30.50 -9.48 8.15
N ALA A 710 31.22 -10.55 7.80
CA ALA A 710 32.45 -10.47 7.02
C ALA A 710 32.21 -9.94 5.60
N LYS A 711 31.04 -10.20 5.04
CA LYS A 711 30.57 -9.68 3.75
C LYS A 711 29.12 -9.21 3.82
N THR A 712 28.82 -8.02 3.31
CA THR A 712 27.46 -7.50 3.15
C THR A 712 27.22 -7.14 1.70
N VAL A 713 26.21 -7.76 1.08
CA VAL A 713 25.83 -7.53 -0.32
C VAL A 713 24.39 -7.01 -0.37
N ILE A 714 24.17 -5.87 -1.02
CA ILE A 714 22.86 -5.27 -1.25
C ILE A 714 22.70 -5.06 -2.76
N THR A 715 21.70 -5.72 -3.36
CA THR A 715 21.38 -5.62 -4.79
C THR A 715 19.92 -5.21 -4.96
N GLY A 716 19.68 -4.00 -5.47
CA GLY A 716 18.33 -3.44 -5.59
C GLY A 716 17.75 -2.95 -4.26
N GLY A 717 16.43 -2.79 -4.22
CA GLY A 717 15.68 -2.45 -3.00
C GLY A 717 15.55 -0.95 -2.71
N THR A 718 14.69 -0.64 -1.74
CA THR A 718 14.37 0.72 -1.32
C THR A 718 14.62 0.88 0.18
N PHE A 719 15.38 1.90 0.55
CA PHE A 719 15.77 2.14 1.93
C PHE A 719 15.43 3.57 2.34
N ILE A 720 14.41 3.72 3.17
CA ILE A 720 13.98 5.01 3.70
C ILE A 720 14.49 5.12 5.13
N GLN A 721 15.39 6.07 5.39
CA GLN A 721 15.97 6.21 6.72
C GLN A 721 14.94 6.78 7.71
N GLY A 722 14.16 7.79 7.33
CA GLY A 722 13.23 8.45 8.23
C GLY A 722 13.91 8.95 9.51
N ARG A 723 13.51 8.41 10.67
CA ARG A 723 14.15 8.63 12.00
C ARG A 723 15.38 7.78 12.26
N GLY A 724 15.75 6.92 11.32
CA GLY A 724 16.94 6.08 11.36
C GLY A 724 18.22 6.89 11.31
N SER A 725 19.22 6.37 12.00
CA SER A 725 20.58 6.88 12.09
C SER A 725 21.36 6.66 10.79
N ARG A 726 21.22 5.49 10.13
CA ARG A 726 21.90 5.17 8.85
C ARG A 726 21.11 4.15 8.03
N PHE A 727 21.28 4.20 6.71
CA PHE A 727 20.90 3.12 5.80
C PHE A 727 21.69 1.84 6.11
N LEU A 728 23.01 1.96 6.14
CA LEU A 728 23.91 0.85 6.41
C LEU A 728 24.97 1.26 7.44
N ASP A 729 25.10 0.46 8.48
CA ASP A 729 26.19 0.58 9.44
C ASP A 729 26.96 -0.75 9.52
N THR A 730 28.26 -0.67 9.28
CA THR A 730 29.20 -1.81 9.30
C THR A 730 30.26 -1.55 10.36
N PRO A 731 29.91 -1.72 11.65
CA PRO A 731 30.68 -1.13 12.74
C PRO A 731 32.07 -1.75 12.93
N VAL A 732 32.29 -2.95 12.38
CA VAL A 732 33.53 -3.74 12.50
C VAL A 732 34.29 -3.95 11.17
N GLY A 733 33.84 -3.31 10.09
CA GLY A 733 34.44 -3.45 8.75
C GLY A 733 33.88 -4.62 7.95
N GLY A 734 34.72 -5.19 7.07
CA GLY A 734 34.36 -6.29 6.16
C GLY A 734 34.19 -5.84 4.71
N GLU A 735 33.85 -6.79 3.83
CA GLU A 735 33.54 -6.49 2.42
C GLU A 735 32.11 -5.96 2.29
N VAL A 736 31.94 -4.82 1.61
CA VAL A 736 30.63 -4.22 1.33
C VAL A 736 30.46 -4.03 -0.17
N GLU A 737 29.35 -4.56 -0.71
CA GLU A 737 28.92 -4.33 -2.09
C GLU A 737 27.47 -3.83 -2.11
N VAL A 738 27.26 -2.64 -2.68
CA VAL A 738 25.92 -2.04 -2.83
C VAL A 738 25.70 -1.63 -4.27
N SER A 739 24.64 -2.14 -4.89
CA SER A 739 24.29 -1.86 -6.29
C SER A 739 22.77 -1.80 -6.49
N GLY A 740 22.29 -0.96 -7.41
CA GLY A 740 20.87 -0.80 -7.75
C GLY A 740 19.94 -0.32 -6.63
N ALA A 741 20.43 0.06 -5.45
CA ALA A 741 19.60 0.46 -4.32
C ALA A 741 19.09 1.91 -4.45
N THR A 742 17.85 2.15 -4.02
CA THR A 742 17.29 3.51 -3.90
C THR A 742 17.24 3.91 -2.44
N ILE A 743 17.95 4.96 -2.07
CA ILE A 743 18.14 5.38 -0.66
C ILE A 743 17.53 6.78 -0.47
N TYR A 744 16.55 6.87 0.42
CA TYR A 744 15.89 8.12 0.79
C TYR A 744 16.34 8.54 2.18
N ARG A 745 16.85 9.77 2.29
CA ARG A 745 17.33 10.33 3.55
C ARG A 745 16.62 11.65 3.82
N ASP A 746 15.86 11.72 4.91
CA ASP A 746 15.26 12.96 5.41
C ASP A 746 16.13 13.47 6.57
N SER A 747 17.03 14.41 6.30
CA SER A 747 18.09 14.77 7.26
C SER A 747 17.63 15.56 8.49
N THR A 748 16.34 15.85 8.58
CA THR A 748 15.73 16.59 9.71
C THR A 748 15.29 15.68 10.85
N LEU A 749 15.28 14.35 10.67
CA LEU A 749 14.70 13.40 11.63
C LEU A 749 15.68 12.35 12.18
N GLY A 750 16.85 12.14 11.55
CA GLY A 750 17.84 11.13 11.96
C GLY A 750 19.03 11.70 12.74
N ASP A 751 19.59 10.91 13.67
CA ASP A 751 20.69 11.32 14.56
C ASP A 751 22.03 11.58 13.84
N ASN A 752 22.25 10.91 12.71
CA ASN A 752 23.50 10.96 11.97
C ASN A 752 23.30 11.43 10.53
N LYS A 753 24.34 12.06 9.99
CA LYS A 753 24.29 12.64 8.63
C LYS A 753 24.84 11.74 7.53
N ASP A 754 25.32 10.57 7.91
CA ASP A 754 26.00 9.64 7.04
C ASP A 754 25.11 8.50 6.53
N VAL A 755 25.20 8.18 5.23
CA VAL A 755 24.43 7.07 4.61
C VAL A 755 25.02 5.72 5.00
N LEU A 756 26.35 5.62 4.96
CA LEU A 756 27.11 4.44 5.31
C LEU A 756 28.14 4.75 6.39
N GLY A 757 28.04 4.06 7.53
CA GLY A 757 29.04 4.06 8.58
C GLY A 757 29.95 2.83 8.47
N TYR A 758 31.28 3.03 8.51
CA TYR A 758 32.26 1.96 8.33
C TYR A 758 33.34 1.97 9.42
N GLY A 759 33.41 0.89 10.20
CA GLY A 759 34.42 0.68 11.24
C GLY A 759 34.25 1.56 12.49
N LEU A 760 33.08 2.14 12.71
CA LEU A 760 32.89 3.22 13.68
C LEU A 760 32.88 2.78 15.16
N GLU A 761 32.84 1.47 15.47
CA GLU A 761 32.75 0.97 16.85
C GLU A 761 34.02 0.28 17.37
N VAL A 762 35.02 0.06 16.51
CA VAL A 762 36.25 -0.67 16.87
C VAL A 762 37.51 0.09 16.46
N PRO A 763 38.61 -0.02 17.24
CA PRO A 763 39.85 0.70 16.95
C PRO A 763 40.59 0.17 15.72
N ALA A 764 40.39 -1.10 15.34
CA ALA A 764 41.03 -1.75 14.20
C ALA A 764 40.07 -2.74 13.50
N PRO A 765 40.21 -3.00 12.19
CA PRO A 765 39.34 -3.92 11.46
C PRO A 765 39.39 -5.34 12.02
N GLU A 766 38.22 -5.98 12.15
CA GLU A 766 38.15 -7.37 12.60
C GLU A 766 38.47 -8.37 11.48
N TYR A 767 38.23 -7.99 10.23
CA TYR A 767 38.44 -8.82 9.05
C TYR A 767 39.74 -8.48 8.32
N THR A 768 40.33 -9.45 7.65
CA THR A 768 41.54 -9.25 6.82
C THR A 768 41.23 -8.53 5.50
N VAL A 769 40.00 -8.65 5.02
CA VAL A 769 39.50 -7.98 3.81
C VAL A 769 38.54 -6.87 4.23
N ASN A 770 38.86 -5.64 3.82
CA ASN A 770 38.05 -4.45 4.12
C ASN A 770 37.93 -3.61 2.85
N THR A 771 36.81 -3.79 2.15
CA THR A 771 36.56 -3.19 0.86
C THR A 771 35.17 -2.60 0.81
N ILE A 772 35.01 -1.46 0.14
CA ILE A 772 33.72 -0.81 -0.06
C ILE A 772 33.54 -0.57 -1.56
N ASN A 773 32.52 -1.21 -2.12
CA ASN A 773 32.11 -1.03 -3.50
C ASN A 773 30.67 -0.50 -3.55
N PHE A 774 30.52 0.80 -3.78
CA PHE A 774 29.23 1.48 -3.84
C PHE A 774 28.97 1.97 -5.27
N ARG A 775 28.30 1.14 -6.07
CA ARG A 775 28.24 1.29 -7.54
C ARG A 775 27.38 2.49 -8.01
N ALA A 776 27.69 3.06 -9.18
CA ALA A 776 26.91 4.17 -9.79
C ALA A 776 25.41 3.90 -9.95
N SER A 777 25.02 2.63 -10.06
CA SER A 777 23.63 2.19 -10.19
C SER A 777 22.73 2.55 -9.00
N ASN A 778 23.30 2.98 -7.87
CA ASN A 778 22.55 3.41 -6.70
C ASN A 778 21.98 4.82 -6.87
N LYS A 779 20.81 5.08 -6.32
CA LYS A 779 20.15 6.39 -6.32
C LYS A 779 20.02 6.88 -4.90
N ILE A 780 20.37 8.15 -4.63
CA ILE A 780 20.27 8.74 -3.29
C ILE A 780 19.55 10.08 -3.38
N ASN A 781 18.47 10.24 -2.63
CA ASN A 781 17.83 11.53 -2.42
C ASN A 781 18.54 12.28 -1.28
N ASP A 782 19.11 13.44 -1.59
CA ASP A 782 19.79 14.35 -0.65
C ASP A 782 19.02 15.68 -0.56
N LYS A 783 17.84 15.61 0.07
CA LYS A 783 16.86 16.69 0.17
C LYS A 783 17.43 18.01 0.72
N ASN A 784 18.46 17.95 1.57
CA ASN A 784 19.02 19.13 2.27
C ASN A 784 20.47 19.47 1.87
N ASN A 785 21.03 18.81 0.86
CA ASN A 785 22.40 19.03 0.35
C ASN A 785 23.51 18.93 1.41
N ASP A 786 23.30 18.19 2.50
CA ASP A 786 24.21 18.11 3.66
C ASP A 786 24.68 16.67 3.98
N LEU A 787 24.50 15.77 3.02
CA LEU A 787 24.74 14.33 3.18
C LEU A 787 26.22 13.96 3.13
N THR A 788 26.65 13.16 4.09
CA THR A 788 27.93 12.43 4.03
C THR A 788 27.64 11.03 3.49
N ILE A 789 28.13 10.68 2.31
CA ILE A 789 27.84 9.34 1.76
C ILE A 789 28.48 8.25 2.62
N LEU A 790 29.74 8.48 2.97
CA LEU A 790 30.57 7.48 3.63
C LEU A 790 31.32 8.12 4.79
N ARG A 791 31.13 7.56 5.99
CA ARG A 791 31.87 7.91 7.19
C ARG A 791 32.74 6.73 7.62
N ILE A 792 34.04 6.89 7.51
CA ILE A 792 35.05 5.89 7.88
C ILE A 792 35.67 6.29 9.22
N ASN A 793 35.99 5.32 10.07
CA ASN A 793 36.81 5.53 11.25
C ASN A 793 38.14 6.25 10.88
N PRO A 794 38.52 7.36 11.55
CA PRO A 794 39.71 8.14 11.22
C PRO A 794 41.05 7.37 11.19
N GLY A 795 41.14 6.19 11.81
CA GLY A 795 42.33 5.34 11.79
C GLY A 795 42.36 4.29 10.67
N TRP A 796 41.35 4.25 9.79
CA TRP A 796 41.17 3.16 8.83
C TRP A 796 41.36 3.62 7.38
N SER A 797 41.80 2.70 6.52
CA SER A 797 41.97 2.94 5.09
C SER A 797 41.51 1.72 4.27
N PRO A 798 40.19 1.44 4.21
CA PRO A 798 39.68 0.36 3.39
C PRO A 798 39.90 0.66 1.91
N THR A 799 39.92 -0.39 1.07
CA THR A 799 39.95 -0.19 -0.38
C THR A 799 38.57 0.27 -0.85
N VAL A 800 38.48 1.48 -1.40
CA VAL A 800 37.24 2.05 -1.96
C VAL A 800 37.39 2.11 -3.48
N SER A 801 36.69 1.24 -4.20
CA SER A 801 36.91 1.04 -5.63
C SER A 801 35.96 1.83 -6.53
N ASN A 802 34.75 2.17 -6.08
CA ASN A 802 33.78 3.02 -6.80
C ASN A 802 32.91 3.77 -5.79
N ILE A 803 33.00 5.10 -5.78
CA ILE A 803 31.92 6.00 -5.34
C ILE A 803 31.60 6.84 -6.58
N GLU A 804 30.93 6.20 -7.53
CA GLU A 804 30.55 6.87 -8.77
C GLU A 804 29.28 7.70 -8.50
N LEU A 805 29.25 8.93 -9.00
CA LEU A 805 28.19 9.94 -8.82
C LEU A 805 26.77 9.32 -8.84
N TYR A 806 26.18 9.20 -7.66
CA TYR A 806 24.75 8.95 -7.48
C TYR A 806 23.96 10.09 -8.16
N THR A 807 22.79 9.77 -8.71
CA THR A 807 21.87 10.81 -9.15
C THR A 807 21.19 11.40 -7.91
N ARG A 808 21.37 12.70 -7.63
CA ARG A 808 20.42 13.45 -6.80
C ARG A 808 19.13 13.58 -7.60
N PHE A 809 18.03 13.11 -7.06
CA PHE A 809 16.71 13.12 -7.71
C PHE A 809 15.64 13.61 -6.74
#